data_AF-A0AAQ5YEK8-F1
#
_entry.id   AF-A0AAQ5YEK8-F1
#
_cell.length_a   1.000
_cell.length_b   1.000
_cell.length_c   1.000
_cell.angle_alpha   90.00
_cell.angle_beta   90.00
_cell.angle_gamma   90.00
#
_symmetry.space_group_name_H-M   'P 1'
#
loop_
_entity.id
_entity.type
_entity.pdbx_description
1 polymer ?
#
loop_
_entity_poly.entity_id
_entity_poly.type
_entity_poly.pdbx_seq_one_letter_code
_entity_poly.pdbx_strand_id
1 'polypeptide(L)'
;MVLRSCWKSRHKNSSRPAPRLIRAGLAALFWLCVTQLACGSGAVGETKNVVQKDAEFDVTYNDTVTSENQTIYAFNHTVSRNKTEGVRVRVDVSPQNLESTILFVVRQKQAVLSFQVPLILRGLYQRKYPYNHVGRTLCQPPTRAASETQYFFVDVSTLSAQGTNYQLRVSRVESFTLQTDKKFTFTASPSQPQYFKYVFPDGVDTVIVKVNSDMNFPCSVMSIQDIQCPVYDLDNNVAFLGMYQTMTKKGAITVQRKDFPRNSFYVVVVVKTEDEACGGPLHFYPLRPDELIDAGNRTKVLDVVVSPAINSEVYVMGMLFCLGIFLSFYLLTLLVACVENKRMNKKRAVLENPADMSPAETASLLGKNGDGKTPASPYEYGSFADNGSTLSSEAITESATSTDNNYGYMERSLDSVGRSRHESLSSVEEDDYDTLEDINSDKNIVRTKKFLCVSDLARKDKRVLSKKYQIYFWNIATIAVFYALPVIQLVITYQTVVNVTGNQDICYYNFLCAHPLGALSAFNNILSNLGYVMLGLLFLLIVLKRDIVHNRALVRNDLNALECGIPKHFGLFYAMGTALMMEGLLSACYHVCPNYTNFQFDTSFMYMIAGLCMLKLYQKRHPDINASAYTAYACLAAVIFFSVLGVVFGKGNMAFWIVFSVIHILATLLLSTQLYYMGRWRLNAGILRRMLHIIYTDCIRQCSGPMYIDRMVLLVMGNIVNWSLAAYGLIERPNDFASYLLAIAICNLLLYFAFYIIMKLRSGERIKCLPLVCILFTAVVWGFALYFFFQGLSTWQKTPAESREHNRDCILLFFFDDHDIWHFLSSIAMFGSFLVLLTMDDDLDTVQRDKIYVF
;
A
#
# COMPACT_ATOMS: atom_id res chain seq x y z
N MET A 1 -11.59 -29.05 -5.69
CA MET A 1 -12.92 -29.73 -5.72
C MET A 1 -13.85 -28.95 -6.64
N VAL A 2 -14.49 -29.60 -7.60
CA VAL A 2 -15.60 -29.04 -8.39
C VAL A 2 -16.60 -30.17 -8.62
N LEU A 3 -17.85 -29.98 -8.21
CA LEU A 3 -18.92 -30.97 -8.35
C LEU A 3 -19.88 -30.55 -9.46
N ARG A 4 -19.87 -31.30 -10.57
CA ARG A 4 -20.88 -31.22 -11.63
C ARG A 4 -21.73 -32.49 -11.56
N SER A 5 -23.04 -32.35 -11.44
CA SER A 5 -23.97 -33.48 -11.46
C SER A 5 -24.05 -34.10 -12.86
N CYS A 6 -23.95 -35.42 -12.91
CA CYS A 6 -24.18 -36.19 -14.13
C CYS A 6 -25.68 -36.21 -14.48
N TRP A 7 -26.01 -36.55 -15.73
CA TRP A 7 -26.55 -37.87 -16.05
C TRP A 7 -26.35 -38.18 -17.55
N LYS A 8 -26.24 -39.46 -17.90
CA LYS A 8 -25.84 -39.92 -19.23
C LYS A 8 -26.61 -41.19 -19.56
N SER A 9 -27.46 -41.17 -20.59
CA SER A 9 -28.21 -42.37 -21.02
C SER A 9 -27.52 -43.10 -22.17
N ARG A 10 -27.77 -44.41 -22.30
CA ARG A 10 -27.15 -45.31 -23.30
C ARG A 10 -28.19 -45.78 -24.31
N HIS A 11 -27.84 -45.76 -25.59
CA HIS A 11 -28.52 -46.57 -26.60
C HIS A 11 -28.18 -48.07 -26.45
N LYS A 12 -29.17 -48.94 -26.69
CA LYS A 12 -28.95 -50.22 -27.37
C LYS A 12 -30.26 -50.73 -28.00
N ASN A 13 -30.17 -51.37 -29.17
CA ASN A 13 -31.31 -51.89 -29.91
C ASN A 13 -31.72 -53.31 -29.45
N SER A 14 -33.00 -53.64 -29.60
CA SER A 14 -33.55 -55.01 -29.69
C SER A 14 -34.83 -54.97 -30.55
N SER A 15 -35.32 -56.12 -31.05
CA SER A 15 -36.20 -56.13 -32.23
C SER A 15 -37.27 -57.24 -32.29
N ARG A 16 -38.50 -56.87 -32.70
CA ARG A 16 -39.66 -57.70 -33.12
C ARG A 16 -40.34 -58.52 -32.00
N PRO A 17 -41.59 -59.02 -32.18
CA PRO A 17 -42.63 -58.68 -33.19
C PRO A 17 -43.93 -58.12 -32.56
N ALA A 18 -44.96 -57.85 -33.38
CA ALA A 18 -46.28 -57.34 -32.96
C ALA A 18 -47.31 -58.45 -32.64
N PRO A 19 -48.49 -58.09 -32.09
CA PRO A 19 -49.70 -58.28 -32.91
C PRO A 19 -50.67 -57.07 -32.94
N ARG A 20 -51.71 -57.22 -33.78
CA ARG A 20 -52.70 -56.21 -34.19
C ARG A 20 -53.74 -55.90 -33.09
N LEU A 21 -54.26 -54.66 -33.05
CA LEU A 21 -55.71 -54.40 -33.18
C LEU A 21 -56.07 -52.92 -33.48
N ILE A 22 -57.32 -52.70 -33.89
CA ILE A 22 -58.08 -51.41 -33.96
C ILE A 22 -57.54 -50.34 -34.93
N ARG A 23 -58.05 -50.37 -36.16
CA ARG A 23 -58.34 -49.17 -36.96
C ARG A 23 -59.57 -48.48 -36.36
N ALA A 24 -59.45 -47.24 -35.86
CA ALA A 24 -60.61 -46.40 -35.53
C ALA A 24 -60.29 -44.89 -35.52
N GLY A 25 -59.18 -44.47 -34.89
CA GLY A 25 -58.95 -43.04 -34.57
C GLY A 25 -58.53 -42.10 -35.71
N LEU A 26 -58.06 -42.63 -36.86
CA LEU A 26 -57.41 -41.80 -37.90
C LEU A 26 -58.35 -41.05 -38.85
N ALA A 27 -59.64 -41.38 -38.89
CA ALA A 27 -60.61 -40.67 -39.75
C ALA A 27 -61.05 -39.33 -39.14
N ALA A 28 -61.23 -39.27 -37.81
CA ALA A 28 -61.73 -38.08 -37.12
C ALA A 28 -60.76 -36.87 -37.20
N LEU A 29 -59.45 -37.13 -37.14
CA LEU A 29 -58.42 -36.09 -37.20
C LEU A 29 -58.38 -35.36 -38.55
N PHE A 30 -58.69 -36.04 -39.67
CA PHE A 30 -58.68 -35.39 -40.99
C PHE A 30 -59.91 -34.49 -41.22
N TRP A 31 -61.08 -34.82 -40.65
CA TRP A 31 -62.28 -33.98 -40.77
C TRP A 31 -62.21 -32.68 -39.94
N LEU A 32 -61.52 -32.71 -38.79
CA LEU A 32 -61.30 -31.50 -37.97
C LEU A 32 -60.36 -30.50 -38.65
N CYS A 33 -59.31 -30.95 -39.35
CA CYS A 33 -58.41 -30.06 -40.07
C CYS A 33 -59.05 -29.37 -41.29
N VAL A 34 -59.99 -30.03 -41.99
CA VAL A 34 -60.62 -29.47 -43.21
C VAL A 34 -61.78 -28.52 -42.87
N THR A 35 -62.49 -28.74 -41.76
CA THR A 35 -63.65 -27.91 -41.38
C THR A 35 -63.25 -26.55 -40.78
N GLN A 36 -62.05 -26.39 -40.23
CA GLN A 36 -61.56 -25.08 -39.78
C GLN A 36 -61.18 -24.11 -40.91
N LEU A 37 -61.02 -24.56 -42.16
CA LEU A 37 -60.82 -23.66 -43.31
C LEU A 37 -62.12 -23.03 -43.84
N ALA A 38 -63.29 -23.39 -43.31
CA ALA A 38 -64.60 -23.07 -43.90
C ALA A 38 -65.59 -22.32 -42.98
N CYS A 39 -65.14 -21.76 -41.85
CA CYS A 39 -65.94 -20.79 -41.09
C CYS A 39 -65.06 -19.79 -40.30
N GLY A 40 -64.42 -18.88 -41.04
CA GLY A 40 -63.58 -17.80 -40.51
C GLY A 40 -64.04 -16.43 -41.01
N SER A 41 -65.33 -16.12 -40.83
CA SER A 41 -65.96 -14.90 -41.35
C SER A 41 -65.30 -13.64 -40.77
N GLY A 42 -64.72 -12.82 -41.65
CA GLY A 42 -64.52 -11.39 -41.37
C GLY A 42 -63.64 -11.06 -40.16
N ALA A 43 -62.49 -11.71 -40.02
CA ALA A 43 -61.38 -11.06 -39.31
C ALA A 43 -60.96 -9.82 -40.12
N VAL A 44 -61.59 -8.67 -39.82
CA VAL A 44 -61.20 -7.38 -40.37
C VAL A 44 -59.76 -7.14 -39.94
N GLY A 45 -58.82 -7.25 -40.87
CA GLY A 45 -57.45 -6.85 -40.61
C GLY A 45 -57.43 -5.36 -40.36
N GLU A 46 -57.17 -4.95 -39.11
CA GLU A 46 -56.90 -3.56 -38.74
C GLU A 46 -55.82 -3.03 -39.67
N THR A 47 -56.24 -2.21 -40.64
CA THR A 47 -55.39 -1.76 -41.73
C THR A 47 -54.61 -0.56 -41.23
N LYS A 48 -53.55 -0.85 -40.45
CA LYS A 48 -52.76 0.18 -39.78
C LYS A 48 -52.27 1.22 -40.77
N ASN A 49 -52.69 2.46 -40.59
CA ASN A 49 -52.35 3.56 -41.48
C ASN A 49 -50.90 3.96 -41.22
N VAL A 50 -50.01 3.62 -42.14
CA VAL A 50 -48.60 4.02 -42.08
C VAL A 50 -48.42 5.33 -42.86
N VAL A 51 -48.26 6.44 -42.13
CA VAL A 51 -48.04 7.76 -42.70
C VAL A 51 -46.53 8.02 -42.79
N GLN A 52 -45.96 7.94 -43.99
CA GLN A 52 -44.58 8.38 -44.23
C GLN A 52 -44.55 9.88 -44.50
N LYS A 53 -43.62 10.59 -43.84
CA LYS A 53 -43.30 12.00 -44.06
C LYS A 53 -41.81 12.12 -44.40
N ASP A 54 -41.47 12.81 -45.47
CA ASP A 54 -40.09 13.27 -45.68
C ASP A 54 -39.83 14.45 -44.73
N ALA A 55 -38.69 14.44 -44.04
CA ALA A 55 -38.46 15.27 -42.86
C ALA A 55 -37.12 16.00 -42.90
N GLU A 56 -37.13 17.22 -42.38
CA GLU A 56 -36.00 18.15 -42.38
C GLU A 56 -35.35 18.26 -41.00
N PHE A 57 -34.05 18.56 -41.00
CA PHE A 57 -33.29 18.76 -39.77
C PHE A 57 -33.68 20.06 -39.07
N ASP A 58 -33.58 20.04 -37.75
CA ASP A 58 -33.80 21.15 -36.83
C ASP A 58 -35.25 21.69 -36.79
N VAL A 59 -36.14 21.18 -37.65
CA VAL A 59 -37.60 21.30 -37.59
C VAL A 59 -38.19 20.47 -36.44
N THR A 60 -39.24 21.00 -35.81
CA THR A 60 -39.96 20.37 -34.70
C THR A 60 -41.33 19.89 -35.17
N TYR A 61 -41.55 18.58 -35.16
CA TYR A 61 -42.80 17.94 -35.55
C TYR A 61 -43.66 17.67 -34.31
N ASN A 62 -44.86 18.23 -34.26
CA ASN A 62 -45.86 17.97 -33.22
C ASN A 62 -46.98 17.13 -33.83
N ASP A 63 -47.10 15.87 -33.42
CA ASP A 63 -48.00 14.90 -34.03
C ASP A 63 -48.66 14.00 -32.96
N THR A 64 -49.71 13.28 -33.36
CA THR A 64 -50.47 12.36 -32.50
C THR A 64 -50.32 10.93 -33.02
N VAL A 65 -50.16 9.95 -32.12
CA VAL A 65 -50.04 8.52 -32.47
C VAL A 65 -51.11 7.68 -31.77
N THR A 66 -51.59 6.63 -32.44
CA THR A 66 -52.58 5.66 -31.91
C THR A 66 -52.15 4.23 -32.23
N SER A 67 -52.88 3.23 -31.72
CA SER A 67 -52.75 1.82 -32.07
C SER A 67 -52.95 1.53 -33.57
N GLU A 68 -53.76 2.35 -34.24
CA GLU A 68 -54.09 2.24 -35.67
C GLU A 68 -53.13 3.01 -36.58
N ASN A 69 -52.65 4.18 -36.15
CA ASN A 69 -51.88 5.10 -36.99
C ASN A 69 -50.40 5.14 -36.59
N GLN A 70 -49.52 4.66 -37.47
CA GLN A 70 -48.07 4.72 -37.31
C GLN A 70 -47.49 5.86 -38.18
N THR A 71 -46.56 6.65 -37.63
CA THR A 71 -45.83 7.68 -38.40
C THR A 71 -44.40 7.23 -38.68
N ILE A 72 -43.88 7.52 -39.87
CA ILE A 72 -42.48 7.27 -40.27
C ILE A 72 -41.89 8.55 -40.83
N TYR A 73 -40.86 9.09 -40.19
CA TYR A 73 -40.12 10.26 -40.67
C TYR A 73 -38.85 9.82 -41.39
N ALA A 74 -38.69 10.19 -42.66
CA ALA A 74 -37.52 9.88 -43.48
C ALA A 74 -36.56 11.07 -43.54
N PHE A 75 -35.28 10.84 -43.21
CA PHE A 75 -34.23 11.85 -43.20
C PHE A 75 -33.04 11.45 -44.09
N ASN A 76 -32.42 12.42 -44.76
CA ASN A 76 -31.24 12.23 -45.61
C ASN A 76 -29.98 12.87 -45.01
N HIS A 77 -28.97 12.06 -44.65
CA HIS A 77 -27.75 12.52 -43.98
C HIS A 77 -26.50 12.25 -44.83
N THR A 78 -25.80 13.31 -45.23
CA THR A 78 -24.58 13.19 -46.05
C THR A 78 -23.35 13.09 -45.16
N VAL A 79 -22.81 11.87 -45.01
CA VAL A 79 -21.60 11.58 -44.25
C VAL A 79 -20.38 11.78 -45.14
N SER A 80 -19.52 12.76 -44.81
CA SER A 80 -18.21 12.92 -45.46
C SER A 80 -17.11 12.25 -44.64
N ARG A 81 -16.11 11.68 -45.33
CA ARG A 81 -14.91 11.11 -44.69
C ARG A 81 -14.12 12.17 -43.87
N ASN A 82 -14.20 13.44 -44.26
CA ASN A 82 -13.43 14.53 -43.64
C ASN A 82 -14.26 15.41 -42.69
N LYS A 83 -15.59 15.22 -42.59
CA LYS A 83 -16.47 16.00 -41.70
C LYS A 83 -17.42 15.07 -40.95
N THR A 84 -17.16 14.89 -39.65
CA THR A 84 -18.03 14.07 -38.77
C THR A 84 -19.05 14.95 -38.06
N GLU A 85 -20.26 15.08 -38.63
CA GLU A 85 -21.39 15.76 -38.00
C GLU A 85 -22.22 14.75 -37.19
N GLY A 86 -22.47 15.02 -35.91
CA GLY A 86 -23.37 14.16 -35.11
C GLY A 86 -24.83 14.41 -35.44
N VAL A 87 -25.69 13.41 -35.25
CA VAL A 87 -27.16 13.55 -35.37
C VAL A 87 -27.79 13.21 -34.03
N ARG A 88 -28.63 14.10 -33.49
CA ARG A 88 -29.31 13.91 -32.20
C ARG A 88 -30.82 13.99 -32.37
N VAL A 89 -31.48 12.89 -32.06
CA VAL A 89 -32.94 12.79 -31.97
C VAL A 89 -33.35 13.22 -30.56
N ARG A 90 -34.24 14.20 -30.46
CA ARG A 90 -34.94 14.58 -29.23
C ARG A 90 -36.42 14.28 -29.40
N VAL A 91 -37.03 13.72 -28.35
CA VAL A 91 -38.48 13.54 -28.27
C VAL A 91 -39.01 14.00 -26.92
N ASP A 92 -40.25 14.47 -26.94
CA ASP A 92 -41.02 14.94 -25.81
C ASP A 92 -42.44 14.37 -25.91
N VAL A 93 -43.06 14.04 -24.78
CA VAL A 93 -44.40 13.43 -24.72
C VAL A 93 -45.17 14.04 -23.56
N SER A 94 -46.42 14.46 -23.82
CA SER A 94 -47.26 15.10 -22.81
C SER A 94 -47.47 14.18 -21.60
N PRO A 95 -47.26 14.64 -20.34
CA PRO A 95 -47.41 13.82 -19.13
C PRO A 95 -48.86 13.41 -18.82
N GLN A 96 -49.84 13.81 -19.63
CA GLN A 96 -51.26 13.65 -19.36
C GLN A 96 -51.73 12.18 -19.32
N ASN A 97 -51.05 11.26 -20.02
CA ASN A 97 -51.34 9.83 -20.01
C ASN A 97 -50.08 9.00 -19.70
N LEU A 98 -49.77 8.77 -18.42
CA LEU A 98 -48.61 7.97 -17.98
C LEU A 98 -48.69 6.48 -18.36
N GLU A 99 -49.88 5.96 -18.69
CA GLU A 99 -50.07 4.57 -19.11
C GLU A 99 -49.79 4.32 -20.60
N SER A 100 -49.89 5.34 -21.46
CA SER A 100 -49.71 5.19 -22.91
C SER A 100 -48.24 5.34 -23.32
N THR A 101 -47.52 4.22 -23.44
CA THR A 101 -46.15 4.21 -23.95
C THR A 101 -46.10 4.43 -25.47
N ILE A 102 -45.23 5.33 -25.92
CA ILE A 102 -44.87 5.49 -27.33
C ILE A 102 -43.52 4.80 -27.56
N LEU A 103 -43.44 3.96 -28.59
CA LEU A 103 -42.20 3.33 -29.04
C LEU A 103 -41.63 4.14 -30.21
N PHE A 104 -40.39 4.59 -30.06
CA PHE A 104 -39.59 5.19 -31.12
C PHE A 104 -38.57 4.16 -31.63
N VAL A 105 -38.48 3.98 -32.94
CA VAL A 105 -37.48 3.10 -33.58
C VAL A 105 -36.74 3.88 -34.65
N VAL A 106 -35.46 4.13 -34.43
CA VAL A 106 -34.57 4.77 -35.40
C VAL A 106 -33.84 3.70 -36.20
N ARG A 107 -34.18 3.57 -37.48
CA ARG A 107 -33.56 2.62 -38.42
C ARG A 107 -32.45 3.32 -39.22
N GLN A 108 -31.21 2.91 -39.01
CA GLN A 108 -30.03 3.39 -39.75
C GLN A 108 -29.44 2.28 -40.63
N LYS A 109 -28.56 2.64 -41.58
CA LYS A 109 -27.94 1.73 -42.55
C LYS A 109 -27.29 0.45 -41.96
N GLN A 110 -26.75 0.51 -40.74
CA GLN A 110 -26.08 -0.63 -40.07
C GLN A 110 -26.44 -0.76 -38.58
N ALA A 111 -27.46 -0.04 -38.11
CA ALA A 111 -27.83 -0.01 -36.70
C ALA A 111 -29.34 0.27 -36.54
N VAL A 112 -29.93 -0.24 -35.48
CA VAL A 112 -31.29 0.12 -35.05
C VAL A 112 -31.22 0.54 -33.60
N LEU A 113 -31.77 1.70 -33.29
CA LEU A 113 -31.93 2.20 -31.92
C LEU A 113 -33.41 2.31 -31.61
N SER A 114 -33.91 1.51 -30.68
CA SER A 114 -35.29 1.63 -30.17
C SER A 114 -35.31 2.05 -28.71
N PHE A 115 -36.31 2.84 -28.34
CA PHE A 115 -36.57 3.26 -26.97
C PHE A 115 -38.04 3.67 -26.80
N GLN A 116 -38.58 3.47 -25.61
CA GLN A 116 -39.93 3.91 -25.25
C GLN A 116 -39.90 5.28 -24.58
N VAL A 117 -41.02 6.00 -24.65
CA VAL A 117 -41.33 7.18 -23.83
C VAL A 117 -42.68 6.93 -23.14
N PRO A 118 -42.83 7.09 -21.81
CA PRO A 118 -41.78 7.41 -20.84
C PRO A 118 -40.65 6.37 -20.82
N LEU A 119 -39.41 6.86 -20.81
CA LEU A 119 -38.21 6.03 -20.71
C LEU A 119 -38.02 5.65 -19.24
N ILE A 120 -38.19 4.37 -18.92
CA ILE A 120 -38.01 3.86 -17.56
C ILE A 120 -36.56 3.44 -17.37
N LEU A 121 -35.78 4.24 -16.65
CA LEU A 121 -34.44 3.88 -16.20
C LEU A 121 -34.51 3.23 -14.82
N ARG A 122 -33.57 2.32 -14.53
CA ARG A 122 -33.49 1.62 -13.25
C ARG A 122 -32.22 2.01 -12.49
N GLY A 123 -32.40 2.40 -11.24
CA GLY A 123 -31.32 2.65 -10.30
C GLY A 123 -30.58 1.39 -9.85
N LEU A 124 -29.51 1.59 -9.07
CA LEU A 124 -28.73 0.54 -8.42
C LEU A 124 -29.62 -0.33 -7.52
N TYR A 125 -30.58 0.27 -6.83
CA TYR A 125 -31.56 -0.42 -5.99
C TYR A 125 -32.83 -0.87 -6.75
N GLN A 126 -32.74 -1.02 -8.08
CA GLN A 126 -33.83 -1.39 -9.00
C GLN A 126 -35.04 -0.43 -9.02
N ARG A 127 -34.97 0.71 -8.31
CA ARG A 127 -35.96 1.80 -8.33
C ARG A 127 -36.19 2.29 -9.77
N LYS A 128 -37.43 2.60 -10.13
CA LYS A 128 -37.84 2.96 -11.51
C LYS A 128 -38.06 4.46 -11.63
N TYR A 129 -37.36 5.09 -12.56
CA TYR A 129 -37.43 6.53 -12.82
C TYR A 129 -37.96 6.77 -14.25
N PRO A 130 -39.16 7.37 -14.42
CA PRO A 130 -39.73 7.67 -15.73
C PRO A 130 -39.22 9.03 -16.25
N TYR A 131 -38.93 9.09 -17.56
CA TYR A 131 -38.52 10.32 -18.23
C TYR A 131 -39.31 10.55 -19.52
N ASN A 132 -40.03 11.68 -19.60
CA ASN A 132 -40.84 12.06 -20.77
C ASN A 132 -40.02 12.77 -21.85
N HIS A 133 -38.94 13.46 -21.45
CA HIS A 133 -38.03 14.16 -22.36
C HIS A 133 -36.79 13.30 -22.61
N VAL A 134 -36.64 12.75 -23.83
CA VAL A 134 -35.58 11.78 -24.17
C VAL A 134 -34.72 12.29 -25.31
N GLY A 135 -33.40 12.16 -25.19
CA GLY A 135 -32.42 12.68 -26.15
C GLY A 135 -31.33 11.67 -26.46
N ARG A 136 -31.24 11.24 -27.72
CA ARG A 136 -30.34 10.17 -28.17
C ARG A 136 -29.46 10.66 -29.32
N THR A 137 -28.14 10.53 -29.19
CA THR A 137 -27.22 10.74 -30.31
C THR A 137 -27.11 9.44 -31.11
N LEU A 138 -27.25 9.52 -32.44
CA LEU A 138 -27.18 8.37 -33.33
C LEU A 138 -25.72 8.00 -33.63
N CYS A 139 -25.37 6.72 -33.48
CA CYS A 139 -24.03 6.26 -33.81
C CYS A 139 -23.83 6.32 -35.33
N GLN A 140 -22.62 6.61 -35.81
CA GLN A 140 -22.37 6.72 -37.24
C GLN A 140 -21.69 5.48 -37.81
N PRO A 141 -22.35 4.74 -38.72
CA PRO A 141 -21.70 3.70 -39.50
C PRO A 141 -20.55 4.28 -40.34
N PRO A 142 -19.36 3.66 -40.35
CA PRO A 142 -18.23 4.15 -41.14
C PRO A 142 -18.53 4.02 -42.64
N THR A 143 -18.46 5.12 -43.39
CA THR A 143 -18.47 5.05 -44.86
C THR A 143 -17.07 4.83 -45.43
N ARG A 144 -16.99 4.12 -46.56
CA ARG A 144 -15.75 3.94 -47.34
C ARG A 144 -15.60 4.98 -48.45
N ALA A 145 -16.69 5.68 -48.80
CA ALA A 145 -16.67 6.72 -49.83
C ALA A 145 -16.09 8.04 -49.28
N ALA A 146 -15.73 8.97 -50.17
CA ALA A 146 -15.34 10.32 -49.77
C ALA A 146 -16.54 11.13 -49.21
N SER A 147 -17.73 10.86 -49.76
CA SER A 147 -19.03 11.34 -49.29
C SER A 147 -20.08 10.28 -49.60
N GLU A 148 -21.04 10.06 -48.69
CA GLU A 148 -22.18 9.16 -48.89
C GLU A 148 -23.44 9.74 -48.23
N THR A 149 -24.49 9.96 -49.02
CA THR A 149 -25.82 10.26 -48.48
C THR A 149 -26.48 8.97 -48.01
N GLN A 150 -26.62 8.84 -46.69
CA GLN A 150 -27.28 7.73 -46.02
C GLN A 150 -28.67 8.17 -45.56
N TYR A 151 -29.68 7.34 -45.80
CA TYR A 151 -31.02 7.55 -45.25
C TYR A 151 -31.16 6.90 -43.88
N PHE A 152 -31.90 7.54 -42.99
CA PHE A 152 -32.39 6.93 -41.75
C PHE A 152 -33.86 7.30 -41.54
N PHE A 153 -34.56 6.44 -40.80
CA PHE A 153 -35.99 6.59 -40.55
C PHE A 153 -36.25 6.62 -39.05
N VAL A 154 -37.20 7.45 -38.62
CA VAL A 154 -37.73 7.43 -37.25
C VAL A 154 -39.18 6.94 -37.33
N ASP A 155 -39.41 5.70 -36.90
CA ASP A 155 -40.75 5.13 -36.77
C ASP A 155 -41.31 5.50 -35.39
N VAL A 156 -42.59 5.89 -35.34
CA VAL A 156 -43.32 6.22 -34.11
C VAL A 156 -44.62 5.44 -34.07
N SER A 157 -44.80 4.62 -33.03
CA SER A 157 -46.00 3.80 -32.81
C SER A 157 -46.37 3.70 -31.33
N THR A 158 -47.62 3.34 -31.04
CA THR A 158 -48.08 3.01 -29.68
C THR A 158 -49.02 1.80 -29.73
N LEU A 159 -49.35 1.24 -28.57
CA LEU A 159 -50.46 0.29 -28.39
C LEU A 159 -51.71 0.98 -27.79
N SER A 160 -51.63 2.27 -27.47
CA SER A 160 -52.75 3.07 -26.97
C SER A 160 -53.78 3.36 -28.04
N ALA A 161 -55.04 3.01 -27.79
CA ALA A 161 -56.17 3.48 -28.59
C ALA A 161 -56.47 4.98 -28.38
N GLN A 162 -56.07 5.55 -27.23
CA GLN A 162 -56.14 7.00 -27.01
C GLN A 162 -54.98 7.68 -27.75
N GLY A 163 -55.28 8.74 -28.50
CA GLY A 163 -54.28 9.53 -29.23
C GLY A 163 -53.30 10.21 -28.28
N THR A 164 -52.04 9.80 -28.32
CA THR A 164 -50.98 10.37 -27.48
C THR A 164 -50.15 11.37 -28.29
N ASN A 165 -50.05 12.60 -27.80
CA ASN A 165 -49.31 13.68 -28.46
C ASN A 165 -47.81 13.61 -28.14
N TYR A 166 -46.99 13.70 -29.18
CA TYR A 166 -45.53 13.74 -29.08
C TYR A 166 -44.95 14.89 -29.90
N GLN A 167 -43.77 15.34 -29.48
CA GLN A 167 -42.93 16.26 -30.22
C GLN A 167 -41.64 15.54 -30.61
N LEU A 168 -41.29 15.53 -31.90
CA LEU A 168 -40.05 14.98 -32.44
C LEU A 168 -39.21 16.12 -33.05
N ARG A 169 -37.94 16.21 -32.65
CA ARG A 169 -36.96 17.12 -33.26
C ARG A 169 -35.65 16.39 -33.52
N VAL A 170 -35.22 16.34 -34.78
CA VAL A 170 -33.94 15.72 -35.16
C VAL A 170 -32.98 16.82 -35.57
N SER A 171 -31.83 16.89 -34.89
CA SER A 171 -30.93 18.04 -34.94
C SER A 171 -29.49 17.66 -35.25
N ARG A 172 -28.74 18.56 -35.91
CA ARG A 172 -27.30 18.37 -36.14
C ARG A 172 -26.50 18.76 -34.90
N VAL A 173 -25.39 18.06 -34.66
CA VAL A 173 -24.43 18.36 -33.58
C VAL A 173 -23.17 18.95 -34.22
N GLU A 174 -23.13 20.27 -34.30
CA GLU A 174 -22.11 21.04 -35.04
C GLU A 174 -20.67 20.73 -34.59
N SER A 175 -20.47 20.54 -33.29
CA SER A 175 -19.18 20.23 -32.66
C SER A 175 -19.11 18.79 -32.13
N PHE A 176 -19.54 17.81 -32.95
CA PHE A 176 -19.51 16.39 -32.56
C PHE A 176 -18.09 15.79 -32.44
N THR A 177 -17.09 16.41 -33.08
CA THR A 177 -15.68 16.01 -32.95
C THR A 177 -14.95 16.95 -32.00
N LEU A 178 -14.41 16.40 -30.90
CA LEU A 178 -13.59 17.11 -29.92
C LEU A 178 -12.26 17.55 -30.53
N GLN A 179 -11.77 18.72 -30.10
CA GLN A 179 -10.50 19.30 -30.56
C GLN A 179 -9.46 19.22 -29.43
N THR A 180 -8.21 18.92 -29.78
CA THR A 180 -7.09 18.82 -28.83
C THR A 180 -6.85 20.14 -28.11
N ASP A 181 -6.57 20.07 -26.81
CA ASP A 181 -6.32 21.19 -25.88
C ASP A 181 -7.43 22.27 -25.81
N LYS A 182 -8.61 21.98 -26.36
CA LYS A 182 -9.76 22.88 -26.35
C LYS A 182 -10.83 22.40 -25.38
N LYS A 183 -11.26 23.30 -24.49
CA LYS A 183 -12.40 23.10 -23.60
C LYS A 183 -13.70 22.99 -24.41
N PHE A 184 -14.47 21.93 -24.18
CA PHE A 184 -15.79 21.72 -24.77
C PHE A 184 -16.85 21.45 -23.68
N THR A 185 -17.82 22.35 -23.57
CA THR A 185 -18.85 22.36 -22.53
C THR A 185 -20.19 21.85 -23.08
N PHE A 186 -20.87 20.98 -22.33
CA PHE A 186 -22.21 20.47 -22.67
C PHE A 186 -23.01 20.11 -21.42
N THR A 187 -24.32 19.89 -21.58
CA THR A 187 -25.22 19.43 -20.52
C THR A 187 -25.71 18.01 -20.82
N ALA A 188 -25.75 17.14 -19.81
CA ALA A 188 -26.31 15.79 -19.89
C ALA A 188 -27.35 15.55 -18.78
N SER A 189 -28.22 14.55 -18.98
CA SER A 189 -29.12 13.98 -17.97
C SER A 189 -29.26 12.47 -18.19
N PRO A 190 -29.87 11.69 -17.26
CA PRO A 190 -30.05 10.25 -17.45
C PRO A 190 -30.82 9.88 -18.72
N SER A 191 -31.83 10.67 -19.10
CA SER A 191 -32.61 10.48 -20.34
C SER A 191 -32.04 11.20 -21.56
N GLN A 192 -31.07 12.09 -21.36
CA GLN A 192 -30.37 12.83 -22.42
C GLN A 192 -28.84 12.66 -22.32
N PRO A 193 -28.31 11.42 -22.35
CA PRO A 193 -26.86 11.17 -22.35
C PRO A 193 -26.20 11.80 -23.58
N GLN A 194 -24.90 12.07 -23.49
CA GLN A 194 -24.13 12.69 -24.56
C GLN A 194 -22.85 11.91 -24.83
N TYR A 195 -22.42 11.88 -26.09
CA TYR A 195 -21.11 11.38 -26.47
C TYR A 195 -20.56 12.12 -27.69
N PHE A 196 -19.25 12.18 -27.77
CA PHE A 196 -18.50 12.95 -28.78
C PHE A 196 -17.33 12.14 -29.31
N LYS A 197 -16.96 12.35 -30.57
CA LYS A 197 -15.84 11.67 -31.22
C LYS A 197 -14.53 12.39 -30.92
N TYR A 198 -13.45 11.64 -30.68
CA TYR A 198 -12.08 12.14 -30.79
C TYR A 198 -11.31 11.36 -31.87
N VAL A 199 -10.33 12.00 -32.48
CA VAL A 199 -9.39 11.41 -33.45
C VAL A 199 -7.99 11.78 -33.00
N PHE A 200 -7.07 10.81 -32.95
CA PHE A 200 -5.68 11.10 -32.58
C PHE A 200 -5.01 11.96 -33.67
N PRO A 201 -4.35 13.07 -33.31
CA PRO A 201 -3.50 13.83 -34.24
C PRO A 201 -2.32 12.98 -34.76
N ASP A 202 -1.81 13.33 -35.94
CA ASP A 202 -0.59 12.73 -36.47
C ASP A 202 0.59 12.95 -35.51
N GLY A 203 1.33 11.88 -35.22
CA GLY A 203 2.45 11.88 -34.26
C GLY A 203 2.05 11.76 -32.78
N VAL A 204 0.77 11.73 -32.42
CA VAL A 204 0.31 11.59 -31.03
C VAL A 204 -0.19 10.16 -30.77
N ASP A 205 0.55 9.40 -29.97
CA ASP A 205 0.21 8.01 -29.62
C ASP A 205 -0.55 7.86 -28.29
N THR A 206 -0.57 8.89 -27.45
CA THR A 206 -1.22 8.87 -26.13
C THR A 206 -1.88 10.21 -25.83
N VAL A 207 -3.10 10.16 -25.29
CA VAL A 207 -3.86 11.35 -24.86
C VAL A 207 -4.50 11.12 -23.51
N ILE A 208 -4.79 12.18 -22.77
CA ILE A 208 -5.58 12.13 -21.53
C ILE A 208 -6.90 12.89 -21.75
N VAL A 209 -8.01 12.19 -21.52
CA VAL A 209 -9.36 12.77 -21.54
C VAL A 209 -9.68 13.22 -20.12
N LYS A 210 -9.70 14.53 -19.89
CA LYS A 210 -10.06 15.16 -18.61
C LYS A 210 -11.51 15.64 -18.67
N VAL A 211 -12.31 15.32 -17.65
CA VAL A 211 -13.71 15.78 -17.54
C VAL A 211 -13.94 16.42 -16.19
N ASN A 212 -14.44 17.66 -16.22
CA ASN A 212 -14.69 18.48 -15.04
C ASN A 212 -16.16 18.92 -14.95
N SER A 213 -16.61 19.23 -13.73
CA SER A 213 -17.91 19.81 -13.41
C SER A 213 -17.79 20.60 -12.10
N ASP A 214 -18.39 21.79 -12.03
CA ASP A 214 -18.45 22.57 -10.79
C ASP A 214 -19.39 21.94 -9.74
N MET A 215 -20.28 21.03 -10.17
CA MET A 215 -21.28 20.36 -9.33
C MET A 215 -20.82 18.96 -8.93
N ASN A 216 -20.88 18.64 -7.63
CA ASN A 216 -20.60 17.27 -7.13
C ASN A 216 -21.65 16.27 -7.66
N PHE A 217 -22.92 16.59 -7.45
CA PHE A 217 -24.08 15.79 -7.85
C PHE A 217 -24.89 16.51 -8.95
N PRO A 218 -25.64 15.80 -9.82
CA PRO A 218 -25.84 14.35 -9.83
C PRO A 218 -24.57 13.56 -10.21
N CYS A 219 -24.48 12.31 -9.76
CA CYS A 219 -23.41 11.37 -10.07
C CYS A 219 -23.32 11.13 -11.59
N SER A 220 -22.12 10.87 -12.10
CA SER A 220 -21.87 10.70 -13.53
C SER A 220 -20.85 9.59 -13.80
N VAL A 221 -21.00 8.91 -14.95
CA VAL A 221 -20.03 7.96 -15.50
C VAL A 221 -19.44 8.55 -16.77
N MET A 222 -18.12 8.49 -16.89
CA MET A 222 -17.38 8.76 -18.13
C MET A 222 -16.88 7.41 -18.67
N SER A 223 -17.06 7.16 -19.96
CA SER A 223 -16.64 5.92 -20.64
C SER A 223 -15.96 6.24 -21.99
N ILE A 224 -14.89 5.52 -22.32
CA ILE A 224 -14.11 5.65 -23.55
C ILE A 224 -14.31 4.38 -24.38
N GLN A 225 -15.04 4.50 -25.50
CA GLN A 225 -15.51 3.37 -26.32
C GLN A 225 -14.94 3.45 -27.75
N ASP A 226 -14.71 2.32 -28.43
CA ASP A 226 -14.30 2.32 -29.84
C ASP A 226 -15.45 2.83 -30.74
N ILE A 227 -15.13 3.24 -31.97
CA ILE A 227 -16.10 3.74 -32.95
C ILE A 227 -16.84 2.58 -33.61
N GLN A 228 -17.64 1.88 -32.81
CA GLN A 228 -18.53 0.79 -33.20
C GLN A 228 -19.99 1.14 -32.85
N CYS A 229 -20.93 0.52 -33.56
CA CYS A 229 -22.35 0.54 -33.22
C CYS A 229 -22.74 -0.84 -32.65
N PRO A 230 -23.61 -0.93 -31.63
CA PRO A 230 -24.19 0.18 -30.86
C PRO A 230 -23.16 0.85 -29.93
N VAL A 231 -23.42 2.10 -29.54
CA VAL A 231 -22.72 2.80 -28.46
C VAL A 231 -23.51 2.59 -27.16
N TYR A 232 -22.83 2.31 -26.05
CA TYR A 232 -23.47 2.09 -24.75
C TYR A 232 -23.46 3.39 -23.93
N ASP A 233 -24.58 4.09 -23.93
CA ASP A 233 -24.75 5.45 -23.40
C ASP A 233 -25.89 5.56 -22.35
N LEU A 234 -26.32 4.46 -21.74
CA LEU A 234 -27.30 4.44 -20.66
C LEU A 234 -26.69 3.95 -19.34
N ASP A 235 -27.28 4.37 -18.23
CA ASP A 235 -26.84 4.08 -16.84
C ASP A 235 -26.62 2.57 -16.60
N ASN A 236 -27.46 1.73 -17.22
CA ASN A 236 -27.43 0.28 -17.11
C ASN A 236 -26.49 -0.45 -18.08
N ASN A 237 -25.80 0.25 -19.00
CA ASN A 237 -24.99 -0.39 -20.04
C ASN A 237 -23.64 0.28 -20.35
N VAL A 238 -23.44 1.54 -19.95
CA VAL A 238 -22.20 2.32 -20.18
C VAL A 238 -20.91 1.67 -19.61
N ALA A 239 -21.09 0.73 -18.68
CA ALA A 239 -20.02 -0.06 -18.06
C ALA A 239 -19.71 -1.41 -18.76
N PHE A 240 -20.38 -1.76 -19.86
CA PHE A 240 -20.18 -3.04 -20.56
C PHE A 240 -19.12 -3.02 -21.68
N LEU A 241 -18.63 -1.84 -22.07
CA LEU A 241 -17.67 -1.71 -23.16
C LEU A 241 -16.75 -0.50 -22.93
N GLY A 242 -15.47 -0.67 -23.29
CA GLY A 242 -14.47 0.38 -23.16
C GLY A 242 -13.99 0.59 -21.73
N MET A 243 -13.21 1.65 -21.50
CA MET A 243 -12.73 2.02 -20.16
C MET A 243 -13.70 3.00 -19.52
N TYR A 244 -14.08 2.82 -18.25
CA TYR A 244 -15.03 3.70 -17.57
C TYR A 244 -14.64 4.04 -16.13
N GLN A 245 -15.16 5.17 -15.64
CA GLN A 245 -15.02 5.64 -14.26
C GLN A 245 -16.28 6.37 -13.78
N THR A 246 -16.57 6.32 -12.48
CA THR A 246 -17.51 7.24 -11.82
C THR A 246 -16.83 8.57 -11.47
N MET A 247 -17.58 9.67 -11.49
CA MET A 247 -17.09 10.99 -11.08
C MET A 247 -18.18 11.88 -10.47
N THR A 248 -17.81 12.57 -9.39
CA THR A 248 -18.52 13.76 -8.89
C THR A 248 -18.07 14.97 -9.71
N LYS A 249 -17.01 15.67 -9.30
CA LYS A 249 -16.49 16.86 -10.00
C LYS A 249 -15.46 16.56 -11.09
N LYS A 250 -14.56 15.60 -10.86
CA LYS A 250 -13.39 15.34 -11.73
C LYS A 250 -13.33 13.88 -12.17
N GLY A 251 -12.89 13.66 -13.40
CA GLY A 251 -12.45 12.36 -13.90
C GLY A 251 -11.35 12.52 -14.95
N ALA A 252 -10.42 11.56 -15.03
CA ALA A 252 -9.45 11.50 -16.13
C ALA A 252 -9.17 10.05 -16.55
N ILE A 253 -9.06 9.79 -17.86
CA ILE A 253 -8.60 8.49 -18.40
C ILE A 253 -7.53 8.76 -19.46
N THR A 254 -6.39 8.11 -19.30
CA THR A 254 -5.31 8.07 -20.31
C THR A 254 -5.63 7.00 -21.35
N VAL A 255 -5.57 7.36 -22.64
CA VAL A 255 -6.00 6.54 -23.78
C VAL A 255 -4.82 6.37 -24.74
N GLN A 256 -4.46 5.13 -25.08
CA GLN A 256 -3.36 4.85 -26.01
C GLN A 256 -3.92 4.52 -27.39
N ARG A 257 -3.34 5.13 -28.43
CA ARG A 257 -3.78 5.00 -29.83
C ARG A 257 -3.78 3.55 -30.33
N LYS A 258 -2.83 2.74 -29.83
CA LYS A 258 -2.68 1.31 -30.15
C LYS A 258 -3.93 0.47 -29.81
N ASP A 259 -4.71 0.90 -28.81
CA ASP A 259 -5.87 0.15 -28.29
C ASP A 259 -7.13 0.40 -29.14
N PHE A 260 -7.09 1.35 -30.07
CA PHE A 260 -8.22 1.79 -30.91
C PHE A 260 -7.88 1.63 -32.41
N PRO A 261 -8.33 0.55 -33.08
CA PRO A 261 -7.92 0.19 -34.45
C PRO A 261 -8.19 1.25 -35.54
N ARG A 262 -8.93 2.32 -35.21
CA ARG A 262 -9.30 3.41 -36.11
C ARG A 262 -8.59 4.74 -35.83
N ASN A 263 -7.63 4.77 -34.88
CA ASN A 263 -7.01 5.99 -34.36
C ASN A 263 -8.05 7.01 -33.86
N SER A 264 -9.15 6.54 -33.27
CA SER A 264 -10.28 7.38 -32.88
C SER A 264 -11.21 6.64 -31.91
N PHE A 265 -11.87 7.36 -31.00
CA PHE A 265 -12.78 6.81 -29.98
C PHE A 265 -13.97 7.73 -29.72
N TYR A 266 -14.97 7.25 -28.99
CA TYR A 266 -16.04 8.05 -28.40
C TYR A 266 -15.77 8.32 -26.92
N VAL A 267 -15.89 9.59 -26.52
CA VAL A 267 -16.04 10.00 -25.11
C VAL A 267 -17.52 10.01 -24.80
N VAL A 268 -17.99 9.06 -24.00
CA VAL A 268 -19.39 8.91 -23.58
C VAL A 268 -19.52 9.42 -22.15
N VAL A 269 -20.50 10.27 -21.87
CA VAL A 269 -20.79 10.75 -20.50
C VAL A 269 -22.28 10.62 -20.19
N VAL A 270 -22.56 9.89 -19.11
CA VAL A 270 -23.91 9.52 -18.66
C VAL A 270 -24.11 10.03 -17.23
N VAL A 271 -25.18 10.78 -16.99
CA VAL A 271 -25.61 11.14 -15.63
C VAL A 271 -26.40 9.96 -15.07
N LYS A 272 -26.10 9.55 -13.83
CA LYS A 272 -26.74 8.40 -13.19
C LYS A 272 -28.10 8.78 -12.61
N THR A 273 -29.01 7.81 -12.58
CA THR A 273 -30.34 7.93 -11.98
C THR A 273 -30.31 8.15 -10.47
N GLU A 274 -29.30 7.60 -9.79
CA GLU A 274 -29.09 7.70 -8.34
C GLU A 274 -27.66 8.17 -8.04
N ASP A 275 -27.37 8.61 -6.81
CA ASP A 275 -26.10 9.26 -6.44
C ASP A 275 -25.16 8.38 -5.60
N GLU A 276 -25.68 7.29 -5.04
CA GLU A 276 -25.00 6.36 -4.14
C GLU A 276 -23.72 5.76 -4.76
N ALA A 277 -23.68 5.59 -6.09
CA ALA A 277 -22.50 5.14 -6.83
C ALA A 277 -21.33 6.14 -6.84
N CYS A 278 -21.58 7.40 -6.47
CA CYS A 278 -20.56 8.44 -6.25
C CYS A 278 -20.52 8.91 -4.78
N GLY A 279 -20.99 8.10 -3.83
CA GLY A 279 -21.00 8.44 -2.40
C GLY A 279 -22.15 9.36 -1.96
N GLY A 280 -23.17 9.56 -2.81
CA GLY A 280 -24.36 10.34 -2.47
C GLY A 280 -25.22 9.71 -1.36
N PRO A 281 -26.07 10.51 -0.71
CA PRO A 281 -26.91 10.05 0.40
C PRO A 281 -27.98 9.05 -0.07
N LEU A 282 -28.04 7.89 0.59
CA LEU A 282 -29.13 6.92 0.39
C LEU A 282 -30.44 7.50 0.94
N HIS A 283 -31.33 7.94 0.04
CA HIS A 283 -32.64 8.43 0.43
C HIS A 283 -33.54 7.29 0.96
N PHE A 284 -34.13 7.49 2.14
CA PHE A 284 -35.06 6.55 2.77
C PHE A 284 -36.45 6.61 2.11
N TYR A 285 -36.63 5.83 1.06
CA TYR A 285 -37.95 5.57 0.47
C TYR A 285 -38.66 4.41 1.21
N PRO A 286 -40.00 4.44 1.34
CA PRO A 286 -40.75 3.31 1.90
C PRO A 286 -40.60 2.07 1.02
N LEU A 287 -40.59 0.89 1.63
CA LEU A 287 -40.41 -0.41 0.98
C LEU A 287 -41.68 -0.86 0.22
N ARG A 288 -42.04 -0.13 -0.83
CA ARG A 288 -43.06 -0.49 -1.81
C ARG A 288 -42.41 -0.93 -3.12
N PRO A 289 -42.54 -2.19 -3.55
CA PRO A 289 -42.13 -2.62 -4.88
C PRO A 289 -42.87 -1.84 -5.97
N ASP A 290 -42.21 -1.71 -7.12
CA ASP A 290 -42.77 -1.28 -8.41
C ASP A 290 -43.33 0.16 -8.55
N GLU A 291 -43.39 0.96 -7.49
CA GLU A 291 -43.79 2.39 -7.54
C GLU A 291 -42.79 3.21 -8.39
N LEU A 292 -43.32 4.12 -9.24
CA LEU A 292 -42.51 5.02 -10.08
C LEU A 292 -42.09 6.25 -9.25
N ILE A 293 -40.80 6.57 -9.24
CA ILE A 293 -40.24 7.68 -8.48
C ILE A 293 -39.84 8.80 -9.45
N ASP A 294 -40.28 10.04 -9.18
CA ASP A 294 -39.74 11.21 -9.88
C ASP A 294 -38.28 11.43 -9.48
N ALA A 295 -37.39 11.50 -10.47
CA ALA A 295 -35.97 11.75 -10.27
C ALA A 295 -35.66 13.24 -10.00
N GLY A 296 -36.60 14.14 -10.31
CA GLY A 296 -36.38 15.58 -10.37
C GLY A 296 -35.43 15.98 -11.50
N ASN A 297 -34.99 17.25 -11.50
CA ASN A 297 -34.10 17.80 -12.53
C ASN A 297 -32.64 17.32 -12.34
N ARG A 298 -32.34 16.09 -12.72
CA ARG A 298 -30.98 15.52 -12.74
C ARG A 298 -30.20 15.93 -14.00
N THR A 299 -29.96 17.22 -14.18
CA THR A 299 -29.07 17.74 -15.23
C THR A 299 -27.68 18.06 -14.68
N LYS A 300 -26.64 17.89 -15.52
CA LYS A 300 -25.26 18.22 -15.17
C LYS A 300 -24.54 18.91 -16.33
N VAL A 301 -23.92 20.04 -16.04
CA VAL A 301 -23.00 20.74 -16.95
C VAL A 301 -21.61 20.14 -16.77
N LEU A 302 -20.98 19.80 -17.88
CA LEU A 302 -19.75 19.00 -17.97
C LEU A 302 -18.81 19.62 -19.01
N ASP A 303 -17.54 19.64 -18.66
CA ASP A 303 -16.45 20.17 -19.48
C ASP A 303 -15.48 19.05 -19.85
N VAL A 304 -15.37 18.72 -21.14
CA VAL A 304 -14.33 17.82 -21.67
C VAL A 304 -13.15 18.63 -22.18
N VAL A 305 -11.93 18.18 -21.86
CA VAL A 305 -10.69 18.55 -22.53
C VAL A 305 -9.96 17.26 -22.91
N VAL A 306 -9.45 17.17 -24.14
CA VAL A 306 -8.55 16.08 -24.54
C VAL A 306 -7.19 16.69 -24.85
N SER A 307 -6.18 16.38 -24.04
CA SER A 307 -4.82 16.89 -24.18
C SER A 307 -3.85 15.75 -24.52
N PRO A 308 -2.71 16.00 -25.20
CA PRO A 308 -1.64 15.01 -25.33
C PRO A 308 -1.19 14.52 -23.95
N ALA A 309 -0.79 13.25 -23.84
CA ALA A 309 -0.09 12.75 -22.66
C ALA A 309 1.43 12.97 -22.79
N ILE A 310 2.21 12.59 -21.78
CA ILE A 310 3.65 12.85 -21.76
C ILE A 310 4.42 12.07 -22.84
N ASN A 311 5.46 12.72 -23.39
CA ASN A 311 6.37 12.14 -24.38
C ASN A 311 7.35 11.13 -23.75
N SER A 312 7.92 10.25 -24.57
CA SER A 312 8.96 9.29 -24.18
C SER A 312 10.19 9.96 -23.53
N GLU A 313 10.55 11.16 -23.95
CA GLU A 313 11.60 11.98 -23.34
C GLU A 313 11.35 12.25 -21.84
N VAL A 314 10.08 12.46 -21.45
CA VAL A 314 9.70 12.73 -20.05
C VAL A 314 9.93 11.49 -19.18
N TYR A 315 9.58 10.29 -19.67
CA TYR A 315 9.91 9.03 -19.00
C TYR A 315 11.43 8.86 -18.82
N VAL A 316 12.22 9.15 -19.86
CA VAL A 316 13.70 9.05 -19.80
C VAL A 316 14.27 10.05 -18.80
N MET A 317 13.80 11.30 -18.80
CA MET A 317 14.22 12.32 -17.84
C MET A 317 13.84 11.94 -16.40
N GLY A 318 12.63 11.42 -16.16
CA GLY A 318 12.20 10.92 -14.85
C GLY A 318 13.07 9.77 -14.34
N MET A 319 13.37 8.79 -15.20
CA MET A 319 14.27 7.68 -14.88
C MET A 319 15.70 8.13 -14.58
N LEU A 320 16.28 9.00 -15.42
CA LEU A 320 17.64 9.54 -15.22
C LEU A 320 17.74 10.41 -13.97
N PHE A 321 16.70 11.19 -13.66
CA PHE A 321 16.64 12.01 -12.44
C PHE A 321 16.60 11.15 -11.18
N CYS A 322 15.68 10.17 -11.12
CA CYS A 322 15.58 9.22 -10.02
C CYS A 322 16.90 8.45 -9.80
N LEU A 323 17.44 7.84 -10.85
CA LEU A 323 18.70 7.10 -10.77
C LEU A 323 19.87 8.02 -10.39
N GLY A 324 19.91 9.25 -10.93
CA GLY A 324 20.94 10.25 -10.61
C GLY A 324 20.98 10.62 -9.13
N ILE A 325 19.81 10.84 -8.50
CA ILE A 325 19.69 11.09 -7.06
C ILE A 325 20.26 9.92 -6.27
N PHE A 326 19.81 8.69 -6.50
CA PHE A 326 20.21 7.56 -5.65
C PHE A 326 21.66 7.11 -5.91
N LEU A 327 22.15 7.18 -7.15
CA LEU A 327 23.55 6.92 -7.47
C LEU A 327 24.50 7.97 -6.87
N SER A 328 24.06 9.21 -6.61
CA SER A 328 24.91 10.20 -5.94
C SER A 328 25.29 9.78 -4.52
N PHE A 329 24.42 9.06 -3.80
CA PHE A 329 24.74 8.50 -2.47
C PHE A 329 25.78 7.36 -2.56
N TYR A 330 25.74 6.54 -3.62
CA TYR A 330 26.76 5.53 -3.88
C TYR A 330 28.12 6.18 -4.18
N LEU A 331 28.15 7.19 -5.05
CA LEU A 331 29.37 7.96 -5.37
C LEU A 331 29.93 8.66 -4.14
N LEU A 332 29.09 9.32 -3.32
CA LEU A 332 29.49 9.95 -2.07
C LEU A 332 30.07 8.93 -1.07
N THR A 333 29.44 7.77 -0.92
CA THR A 333 29.93 6.69 -0.04
C THR A 333 31.27 6.14 -0.52
N LEU A 334 31.46 5.99 -1.83
CA LEU A 334 32.73 5.58 -2.44
C LEU A 334 33.81 6.64 -2.24
N LEU A 335 33.51 7.92 -2.45
CA LEU A 335 34.45 9.02 -2.20
C LEU A 335 34.88 9.08 -0.73
N VAL A 336 33.95 8.95 0.22
CA VAL A 336 34.25 8.85 1.65
C VAL A 336 35.15 7.65 1.94
N ALA A 337 34.84 6.46 1.40
CA ALA A 337 35.66 5.27 1.57
C ALA A 337 37.08 5.43 0.97
N CYS A 338 37.22 6.10 -0.18
CA CYS A 338 38.52 6.42 -0.78
C CYS A 338 39.32 7.43 0.06
N VAL A 339 38.67 8.44 0.65
CA VAL A 339 39.31 9.41 1.56
C VAL A 339 39.74 8.76 2.87
N GLU A 340 38.90 7.89 3.46
CA GLU A 340 39.26 7.07 4.61
C GLU A 340 40.47 6.17 4.31
N ASN A 341 40.46 5.46 3.18
CA ASN A 341 41.55 4.57 2.81
C ASN A 341 42.86 5.35 2.55
N LYS A 342 42.80 6.51 1.88
CA LYS A 342 43.97 7.41 1.74
C LYS A 342 44.47 7.92 3.10
N ARG A 343 43.59 8.28 4.03
CA ARG A 343 43.96 8.68 5.40
C ARG A 343 44.61 7.53 6.19
N MET A 344 44.08 6.31 6.08
CA MET A 344 44.64 5.12 6.73
C MET A 344 45.99 4.73 6.14
N ASN A 345 46.14 4.75 4.81
CA ASN A 345 47.42 4.47 4.17
C ASN A 345 48.47 5.54 4.49
N LYS A 346 48.10 6.83 4.57
CA LYS A 346 49.01 7.87 5.05
C LYS A 346 49.42 7.65 6.52
N LYS A 347 48.49 7.23 7.39
CA LYS A 347 48.84 6.85 8.77
C LYS A 347 49.78 5.66 8.86
N ARG A 348 49.62 4.64 8.01
CA ARG A 348 50.55 3.50 7.92
C ARG A 348 51.93 3.89 7.40
N ALA A 349 52.00 4.61 6.29
CA ALA A 349 53.28 5.08 5.74
C ALA A 349 54.07 6.01 6.70
N VAL A 350 53.38 6.74 7.58
CA VAL A 350 54.02 7.56 8.65
C VAL A 350 54.44 6.70 9.86
N LEU A 351 53.86 5.51 10.06
CA LEU A 351 54.26 4.56 11.09
C LEU A 351 55.37 3.59 10.60
N GLU A 352 55.43 3.35 9.30
CA GLU A 352 56.37 2.43 8.64
C GLU A 352 57.67 3.13 8.16
N ASN A 353 57.71 4.46 8.11
CA ASN A 353 58.91 5.26 7.82
C ASN A 353 59.44 6.02 9.05
N PRO A 354 60.24 5.39 9.93
CA PRO A 354 61.06 6.10 10.91
C PRO A 354 62.30 6.71 10.22
N ALA A 355 62.14 7.88 9.60
CA ALA A 355 63.22 8.61 8.94
C ALA A 355 63.43 10.00 9.57
N ASP A 356 64.69 10.28 9.92
CA ASP A 356 65.28 11.59 10.22
C ASP A 356 64.57 12.47 11.26
N MET A 357 64.61 12.02 12.53
CA MET A 357 64.48 12.90 13.70
C MET A 357 65.80 12.89 14.48
N SER A 358 66.46 14.06 14.59
CA SER A 358 67.81 14.15 15.15
C SER A 358 67.85 13.84 16.66
N PRO A 359 68.96 13.28 17.20
CA PRO A 359 69.06 12.84 18.60
C PRO A 359 69.30 14.01 19.59
N ALA A 360 68.55 15.11 19.46
CA ALA A 360 68.75 16.35 20.22
C ALA A 360 67.55 16.75 21.12
N GLU A 361 66.30 16.42 20.75
CA GLU A 361 65.12 16.92 21.47
C GLU A 361 64.54 15.96 22.53
N THR A 362 64.94 14.68 22.53
CA THR A 362 64.45 13.65 23.46
C THR A 362 64.82 13.91 24.93
N ALA A 363 65.71 14.86 25.21
CA ALA A 363 66.13 15.26 26.57
C ALA A 363 65.18 16.29 27.23
N SER A 364 64.21 16.86 26.51
CA SER A 364 63.40 17.99 26.97
C SER A 364 62.14 17.60 27.79
N LEU A 365 61.53 16.45 27.47
CA LEU A 365 60.18 16.09 27.95
C LEU A 365 60.14 15.08 29.12
N LEU A 366 61.28 14.71 29.71
CA LEU A 366 61.38 13.74 30.81
C LEU A 366 61.82 14.38 32.15
N GLY A 367 61.63 15.69 32.31
CA GLY A 367 62.32 16.48 33.34
C GLY A 367 61.53 17.59 34.03
N LYS A 368 60.23 17.43 34.34
CA LYS A 368 59.53 18.25 35.36
C LYS A 368 58.17 17.69 35.78
N ASN A 369 58.07 17.32 37.06
CA ASN A 369 56.99 17.65 38.02
C ASN A 369 57.04 16.69 39.23
N GLY A 370 58.09 16.82 40.03
CA GLY A 370 58.05 16.38 41.42
C GLY A 370 57.51 17.53 42.26
N ASP A 371 56.22 17.50 42.60
CA ASP A 371 55.67 18.29 43.70
C ASP A 371 54.43 17.58 44.27
N GLY A 372 54.37 17.44 45.60
CA GLY A 372 53.48 16.47 46.24
C GLY A 372 52.16 17.05 46.74
N LYS A 373 51.03 16.47 46.32
CA LYS A 373 49.77 16.42 47.09
C LYS A 373 48.77 15.42 46.49
N THR A 374 48.53 14.32 47.20
CA THR A 374 47.44 13.38 46.95
C THR A 374 46.11 13.92 47.49
N PRO A 375 45.06 14.05 46.66
CA PRO A 375 43.68 14.14 47.14
C PRO A 375 43.20 12.73 47.51
N ALA A 376 42.61 12.56 48.69
CA ALA A 376 42.11 11.25 49.12
C ALA A 376 40.79 10.89 48.41
N SER A 377 40.64 9.62 48.03
CA SER A 377 39.33 9.01 47.77
C SER A 377 38.90 8.21 49.00
N PRO A 378 37.73 8.48 49.60
CA PRO A 378 37.21 7.69 50.72
C PRO A 378 36.56 6.37 50.27
N TYR A 379 36.26 5.51 51.25
CA TYR A 379 35.47 4.27 51.19
C TYR A 379 36.13 3.01 50.60
N GLU A 380 36.93 2.33 51.43
CA GLU A 380 36.93 0.87 51.50
C GLU A 380 37.06 0.43 52.98
N TYR A 381 36.39 -0.65 53.40
CA TYR A 381 36.22 -0.99 54.83
C TYR A 381 36.06 -2.51 55.06
N GLY A 382 37.08 -3.13 55.64
CA GLY A 382 37.12 -4.57 55.99
C GLY A 382 37.38 -5.51 54.80
N SER A 383 37.99 -6.69 54.97
CA SER A 383 38.41 -7.37 56.21
C SER A 383 39.65 -8.26 56.01
N PHE A 384 40.43 -8.37 57.09
CA PHE A 384 41.34 -9.45 57.51
C PHE A 384 40.99 -10.87 56.99
N ALA A 385 41.96 -11.79 56.80
CA ALA A 385 43.43 -11.67 56.86
C ALA A 385 44.13 -12.89 56.21
N ASP A 386 45.35 -12.69 55.72
CA ASP A 386 46.30 -13.77 55.35
C ASP A 386 47.17 -14.18 56.55
N ASN A 387 47.57 -15.45 56.60
CA ASN A 387 48.55 -15.96 57.56
C ASN A 387 49.17 -17.27 57.04
N GLY A 388 50.51 -17.37 56.97
CA GLY A 388 51.22 -18.63 56.67
C GLY A 388 51.99 -18.69 55.35
N SER A 389 53.27 -18.34 55.40
CA SER A 389 54.32 -18.87 54.50
C SER A 389 54.55 -20.39 54.75
N THR A 390 55.30 -21.19 53.99
CA THR A 390 56.64 -21.04 53.37
C THR A 390 56.97 -22.31 52.55
N LEU A 391 57.81 -22.23 51.50
CA LEU A 391 58.74 -23.27 50.96
C LEU A 391 58.22 -24.69 50.58
N SER A 392 58.92 -25.57 49.86
CA SER A 392 59.74 -25.51 48.63
C SER A 392 60.30 -26.92 48.28
N SER A 393 60.46 -27.23 46.98
CA SER A 393 61.44 -28.20 46.41
C SER A 393 61.31 -29.74 46.60
N GLU A 394 60.83 -30.40 45.54
CA GLU A 394 61.49 -31.47 44.71
C GLU A 394 62.11 -32.80 45.25
N ALA A 395 62.12 -33.79 44.33
CA ALA A 395 63.03 -34.96 44.15
C ALA A 395 62.64 -36.39 44.66
N ILE A 396 62.09 -37.23 43.74
CA ILE A 396 62.67 -38.47 43.13
C ILE A 396 63.59 -39.35 44.05
N THR A 397 63.47 -40.69 44.23
CA THR A 397 63.32 -41.82 43.27
C THR A 397 62.67 -43.11 43.87
N GLU A 398 62.16 -44.00 43.00
CA GLU A 398 61.91 -45.48 43.07
C GLU A 398 62.10 -46.29 44.40
N SER A 399 61.25 -47.27 44.76
CA SER A 399 60.99 -48.51 43.99
C SER A 399 59.83 -49.40 44.56
N ALA A 400 59.47 -50.45 43.80
CA ALA A 400 58.49 -51.55 44.00
C ALA A 400 58.17 -52.00 45.47
N THR A 401 56.99 -52.50 45.87
CA THR A 401 55.79 -53.10 45.19
C THR A 401 54.59 -53.13 46.21
N SER A 402 53.34 -53.60 46.03
CA SER A 402 52.56 -54.33 44.98
C SER A 402 51.03 -54.18 45.20
N THR A 403 50.22 -54.88 44.37
CA THR A 403 48.83 -55.37 44.61
C THR A 403 47.68 -54.37 44.81
N ASP A 404 46.88 -54.26 43.74
CA ASP A 404 45.41 -54.31 43.69
C ASP A 404 44.55 -53.29 44.49
N ASN A 405 44.09 -52.22 43.82
CA ASN A 405 42.76 -52.24 43.16
C ASN A 405 42.29 -50.90 42.52
N ASN A 406 41.47 -51.06 41.47
CA ASN A 406 40.38 -50.18 40.98
C ASN A 406 40.64 -48.88 40.15
N TYR A 407 39.75 -48.71 39.17
CA TYR A 407 39.43 -47.54 38.31
C TYR A 407 40.56 -46.60 37.85
N GLY A 408 41.04 -46.84 36.62
CA GLY A 408 41.93 -45.93 35.91
C GLY A 408 41.21 -44.75 35.23
N TYR A 409 41.79 -43.57 35.37
CA TYR A 409 41.66 -42.48 34.40
C TYR A 409 42.72 -42.71 33.31
N MET A 410 42.44 -42.42 32.03
CA MET A 410 43.50 -42.37 31.01
C MET A 410 43.30 -41.19 30.04
N GLU A 411 44.31 -40.32 30.08
CA GLU A 411 44.48 -39.12 29.27
C GLU A 411 44.69 -39.41 27.78
N ARG A 412 44.35 -38.46 26.90
CA ARG A 412 44.80 -38.53 25.50
C ARG A 412 45.00 -37.16 24.81
N SER A 413 46.24 -36.67 24.93
CA SER A 413 46.97 -35.84 23.96
C SER A 413 46.31 -34.58 23.38
N LEU A 414 46.86 -33.42 23.76
CA LEU A 414 46.97 -32.27 22.85
C LEU A 414 47.90 -32.62 21.67
N ASP A 415 47.35 -32.77 20.46
CA ASP A 415 47.76 -32.00 19.27
C ASP A 415 47.08 -32.51 17.99
N SER A 416 46.28 -31.65 17.35
CA SER A 416 45.90 -31.79 15.93
C SER A 416 45.29 -30.50 15.40
N VAL A 417 46.08 -29.74 14.63
CA VAL A 417 45.58 -28.51 13.97
C VAL A 417 44.82 -28.87 12.70
N GLY A 418 43.56 -28.41 12.63
CA GLY A 418 42.88 -28.11 11.37
C GLY A 418 42.12 -29.25 10.70
N ARG A 419 40.80 -29.29 10.93
CA ARG A 419 39.87 -29.70 9.88
C ARG A 419 38.53 -28.97 9.98
N SER A 420 38.18 -28.23 8.93
CA SER A 420 36.88 -27.57 8.80
C SER A 420 35.76 -28.60 8.65
N ARG A 421 34.88 -28.70 9.64
CA ARG A 421 33.54 -29.26 9.44
C ARG A 421 32.54 -28.13 9.20
N HIS A 422 31.79 -28.23 8.11
CA HIS A 422 30.54 -27.49 7.97
C HIS A 422 29.54 -28.09 8.97
N GLU A 423 29.21 -27.36 10.02
CA GLU A 423 27.99 -27.63 10.79
C GLU A 423 26.81 -26.98 10.08
N SER A 424 25.78 -27.79 9.81
CA SER A 424 24.56 -27.32 9.13
C SER A 424 23.72 -26.44 10.06
N LEU A 425 23.09 -25.40 9.50
CA LEU A 425 22.24 -24.44 10.22
C LEU A 425 20.92 -25.03 10.79
N SER A 426 20.76 -26.36 10.80
CA SER A 426 19.48 -27.06 10.99
C SER A 426 19.37 -27.90 12.27
N SER A 427 20.36 -27.83 13.17
CA SER A 427 20.39 -28.60 14.43
C SER A 427 20.87 -27.74 15.61
N VAL A 428 20.28 -26.56 15.76
CA VAL A 428 20.67 -25.53 16.73
C VAL A 428 19.41 -25.03 17.44
N GLU A 429 19.07 -25.67 18.56
CA GLU A 429 17.99 -25.21 19.45
C GLU A 429 18.54 -24.08 20.36
N GLU A 430 17.75 -23.03 20.63
CA GLU A 430 18.27 -21.89 21.42
C GLU A 430 18.52 -22.23 22.90
N ASP A 431 17.85 -23.25 23.44
CA ASP A 431 17.92 -23.62 24.86
C ASP A 431 19.27 -24.23 25.28
N ASP A 432 20.07 -24.73 24.32
CA ASP A 432 21.48 -25.17 24.55
C ASP A 432 22.44 -24.00 24.85
N TYR A 433 22.02 -22.75 24.67
CA TYR A 433 22.90 -21.56 24.68
C TYR A 433 22.59 -20.53 25.78
N ASP A 434 21.42 -20.60 26.42
CA ASP A 434 21.00 -19.70 27.50
C ASP A 434 20.67 -20.55 28.75
N THR A 435 21.69 -21.03 29.48
CA THR A 435 21.47 -21.95 30.59
C THR A 435 20.65 -21.30 31.72
N LEU A 436 19.93 -22.14 32.49
CA LEU A 436 19.18 -21.67 33.66
C LEU A 436 20.08 -21.04 34.75
N GLU A 437 21.39 -21.32 34.74
CA GLU A 437 22.35 -20.76 35.69
C GLU A 437 22.82 -19.36 35.24
N ASP A 438 23.16 -19.17 33.96
CA ASP A 438 23.49 -17.85 33.37
C ASP A 438 22.31 -16.87 33.55
N ILE A 439 21.11 -17.36 33.27
CA ILE A 439 19.84 -16.63 33.44
C ILE A 439 19.61 -16.20 34.91
N ASN A 440 20.28 -16.79 35.89
CA ASN A 440 20.16 -16.42 37.30
C ASN A 440 21.39 -15.65 37.83
N SER A 441 22.60 -15.93 37.34
CA SER A 441 23.83 -15.22 37.72
C SER A 441 23.79 -13.74 37.29
N ASP A 442 23.37 -13.46 36.05
CA ASP A 442 23.21 -12.09 35.55
C ASP A 442 22.12 -11.33 36.32
N LYS A 443 20.99 -11.98 36.64
CA LYS A 443 19.94 -11.37 37.47
C LYS A 443 20.42 -11.00 38.87
N ASN A 444 21.33 -11.78 39.45
CA ASN A 444 21.88 -11.50 40.78
C ASN A 444 22.82 -10.29 40.77
N ILE A 445 23.55 -10.05 39.67
CA ILE A 445 24.50 -8.92 39.56
C ILE A 445 23.78 -7.62 39.13
N VAL A 446 22.75 -7.74 38.28
CA VAL A 446 21.78 -6.66 38.00
C VAL A 446 20.95 -6.27 39.24
N ARG A 447 20.97 -7.07 40.30
CA ARG A 447 20.27 -6.83 41.58
C ARG A 447 21.11 -6.12 42.63
N THR A 448 22.45 -6.15 42.56
CA THR A 448 23.33 -5.60 43.62
C THR A 448 23.90 -4.21 43.32
N LYS A 449 23.99 -3.79 42.06
CA LYS A 449 24.56 -2.49 41.67
C LYS A 449 23.49 -1.40 41.43
N LYS A 450 23.74 -0.19 41.96
CA LYS A 450 22.91 1.02 41.69
C LYS A 450 23.16 1.62 40.30
N PHE A 451 24.41 1.57 39.83
CA PHE A 451 24.81 1.94 38.47
C PHE A 451 25.34 0.68 37.78
N LEU A 452 24.94 0.47 36.53
CA LEU A 452 25.25 -0.73 35.76
C LEU A 452 26.05 -0.33 34.52
N CYS A 453 27.14 -1.03 34.22
CA CYS A 453 28.00 -0.74 33.07
C CYS A 453 27.86 -1.81 31.99
N VAL A 454 28.25 -1.51 30.75
CA VAL A 454 28.12 -2.46 29.63
C VAL A 454 28.91 -3.75 29.88
N SER A 455 30.02 -3.70 30.64
CA SER A 455 30.76 -4.88 31.10
C SER A 455 29.95 -5.84 31.98
N ASP A 456 28.93 -5.34 32.70
CA ASP A 456 28.04 -6.17 33.51
C ASP A 456 27.00 -6.93 32.65
N LEU A 457 26.80 -6.53 31.39
CA LEU A 457 25.79 -7.07 30.46
C LEU A 457 26.35 -7.54 29.10
N ALA A 458 27.67 -7.77 29.01
CA ALA A 458 28.37 -8.16 27.77
C ALA A 458 29.34 -9.33 28.04
N ARG A 459 28.76 -10.45 28.48
CA ARG A 459 29.42 -11.64 29.03
C ARG A 459 29.28 -12.86 28.12
N LYS A 460 28.20 -12.95 27.35
CA LYS A 460 27.94 -14.08 26.45
C LYS A 460 28.98 -14.13 25.34
N ASP A 461 29.35 -15.34 24.90
CA ASP A 461 30.32 -15.51 23.82
C ASP A 461 29.83 -14.81 22.55
N LYS A 462 30.71 -13.97 21.99
CA LYS A 462 30.53 -13.25 20.73
C LYS A 462 30.15 -14.19 19.58
N ARG A 463 30.61 -15.45 19.57
CA ARG A 463 30.23 -16.44 18.55
C ARG A 463 28.77 -16.86 18.68
N VAL A 464 28.33 -17.21 19.89
CA VAL A 464 26.93 -17.54 20.22
C VAL A 464 26.01 -16.36 19.89
N LEU A 465 26.38 -15.18 20.37
CA LEU A 465 25.60 -13.96 20.19
C LEU A 465 25.55 -13.53 18.71
N SER A 466 26.61 -13.78 17.93
CA SER A 466 26.61 -13.58 16.47
C SER A 466 25.69 -14.58 15.75
N LYS A 467 25.69 -15.88 16.12
CA LYS A 467 24.72 -16.86 15.58
C LYS A 467 23.29 -16.39 15.86
N LYS A 468 22.98 -16.04 17.10
CA LYS A 468 21.65 -15.56 17.55
C LYS A 468 21.16 -14.33 16.77
N TYR A 469 22.05 -13.38 16.47
CA TYR A 469 21.71 -12.22 15.64
C TYR A 469 21.66 -12.49 14.13
N GLN A 470 22.25 -13.57 13.63
CA GLN A 470 22.09 -13.97 12.21
C GLN A 470 20.69 -14.53 11.92
N ILE A 471 20.03 -15.15 12.92
CA ILE A 471 18.64 -15.63 12.82
C ILE A 471 17.68 -14.47 12.48
N TYR A 472 17.90 -13.27 13.03
CA TYR A 472 17.09 -12.08 12.71
C TYR A 472 17.07 -11.76 11.20
N PHE A 473 18.20 -11.92 10.51
CA PHE A 473 18.32 -11.68 9.06
C PHE A 473 17.64 -12.79 8.24
N TRP A 474 17.87 -14.06 8.57
CA TRP A 474 17.25 -15.17 7.86
C TRP A 474 15.72 -15.19 8.02
N ASN A 475 15.22 -14.86 9.21
CA ASN A 475 13.78 -14.78 9.47
C ASN A 475 13.12 -13.64 8.66
N ILE A 476 13.69 -12.43 8.61
CA ILE A 476 13.10 -11.35 7.79
C ILE A 476 13.18 -11.66 6.30
N ALA A 477 14.28 -12.27 5.82
CA ALA A 477 14.39 -12.71 4.42
C ALA A 477 13.36 -13.80 4.07
N THR A 478 13.05 -14.69 5.01
CA THR A 478 12.02 -15.73 4.83
C THR A 478 10.62 -15.11 4.79
N ILE A 479 10.30 -14.24 5.76
CA ILE A 479 9.03 -13.49 5.80
C ILE A 479 8.84 -12.69 4.51
N ALA A 480 9.89 -12.00 4.05
CA ALA A 480 9.89 -11.21 2.82
C ALA A 480 9.47 -12.01 1.58
N VAL A 481 10.03 -13.21 1.38
CA VAL A 481 9.68 -14.07 0.24
C VAL A 481 8.24 -14.56 0.31
N PHE A 482 7.82 -15.08 1.47
CA PHE A 482 6.45 -15.59 1.65
C PHE A 482 5.39 -14.48 1.60
N TYR A 483 5.73 -13.23 1.92
CA TYR A 483 4.83 -12.09 1.87
C TYR A 483 4.77 -11.46 0.46
N ALA A 484 5.90 -11.29 -0.22
CA ALA A 484 5.93 -10.63 -1.52
C ALA A 484 5.35 -11.47 -2.67
N LEU A 485 5.47 -12.81 -2.62
CA LEU A 485 4.95 -13.68 -3.69
C LEU A 485 3.42 -13.55 -3.88
N PRO A 486 2.57 -13.64 -2.82
CA PRO A 486 1.15 -13.34 -2.92
C PRO A 486 0.84 -11.90 -3.38
N VAL A 487 1.60 -10.91 -2.91
CA VAL A 487 1.39 -9.49 -3.25
C VAL A 487 1.61 -9.23 -4.74
N ILE A 488 2.70 -9.76 -5.31
CA ILE A 488 3.01 -9.66 -6.74
C ILE A 488 1.93 -10.39 -7.58
N GLN A 489 1.48 -11.57 -7.15
CA GLN A 489 0.39 -12.28 -7.82
C GLN A 489 -0.93 -11.47 -7.79
N LEU A 490 -1.26 -10.86 -6.65
CA LEU A 490 -2.50 -10.13 -6.46
C LEU A 490 -2.54 -8.81 -7.25
N VAL A 491 -1.44 -8.05 -7.30
CA VAL A 491 -1.39 -6.81 -8.08
C VAL A 491 -1.45 -7.08 -9.59
N ILE A 492 -0.78 -8.14 -10.09
CA ILE A 492 -0.92 -8.60 -11.48
C ILE A 492 -2.38 -8.99 -11.78
N THR A 493 -3.05 -9.64 -10.83
CA THR A 493 -4.47 -10.00 -10.95
C THR A 493 -5.36 -8.75 -11.03
N TYR A 494 -5.17 -7.75 -10.15
CA TYR A 494 -5.94 -6.51 -10.20
C TYR A 494 -5.70 -5.69 -11.47
N GLN A 495 -4.44 -5.52 -11.91
CA GLN A 495 -4.12 -4.88 -13.19
C GLN A 495 -4.80 -5.60 -14.36
N THR A 496 -4.81 -6.94 -14.36
CA THR A 496 -5.51 -7.73 -15.38
C THR A 496 -7.02 -7.49 -15.34
N VAL A 497 -7.65 -7.45 -14.15
CA VAL A 497 -9.09 -7.17 -14.02
C VAL A 497 -9.43 -5.76 -14.50
N VAL A 498 -8.65 -4.74 -14.15
CA VAL A 498 -8.85 -3.35 -14.64
C VAL A 498 -8.75 -3.31 -16.17
N ASN A 499 -7.69 -3.88 -16.74
CA ASN A 499 -7.46 -3.83 -18.19
C ASN A 499 -8.48 -4.65 -19.00
N VAL A 500 -9.04 -5.73 -18.44
CA VAL A 500 -10.04 -6.58 -19.10
C VAL A 500 -11.48 -6.07 -18.92
N THR A 501 -11.81 -5.50 -17.76
CA THR A 501 -13.16 -4.95 -17.49
C THR A 501 -13.31 -3.48 -17.89
N GLY A 502 -12.21 -2.78 -18.12
CA GLY A 502 -12.16 -1.34 -18.31
C GLY A 502 -12.50 -0.51 -17.06
N ASN A 503 -12.79 -1.16 -15.93
CA ASN A 503 -13.29 -0.50 -14.73
C ASN A 503 -12.17 0.20 -13.95
N GLN A 504 -12.07 1.52 -14.11
CA GLN A 504 -11.08 2.34 -13.42
C GLN A 504 -11.48 2.67 -11.96
N ASP A 505 -12.65 2.25 -11.49
CA ASP A 505 -13.09 2.44 -10.09
C ASP A 505 -12.49 1.42 -9.10
N ILE A 506 -11.65 0.49 -9.58
CA ILE A 506 -11.01 -0.55 -8.76
C ILE A 506 -9.75 -0.03 -8.03
N CYS A 507 -9.03 0.93 -8.62
CA CYS A 507 -7.75 1.43 -8.11
C CYS A 507 -7.78 2.96 -7.94
N TYR A 508 -7.32 3.46 -6.80
CA TYR A 508 -7.46 4.86 -6.36
C TYR A 508 -6.25 5.72 -6.73
N TYR A 509 -5.96 5.88 -8.03
CA TYR A 509 -4.84 6.72 -8.49
C TYR A 509 -5.16 8.22 -8.48
N ASN A 510 -4.10 9.04 -8.41
CA ASN A 510 -4.13 10.38 -8.97
C ASN A 510 -4.14 10.30 -10.51
N PHE A 511 -5.32 10.11 -11.12
CA PHE A 511 -5.48 9.93 -12.57
C PHE A 511 -4.97 11.10 -13.44
N LEU A 512 -4.62 12.24 -12.86
CA LEU A 512 -3.98 13.37 -13.58
C LEU A 512 -2.44 13.27 -13.64
N CYS A 513 -1.82 12.37 -12.86
CA CYS A 513 -0.38 12.09 -12.89
C CYS A 513 -0.03 10.58 -13.00
N ALA A 514 -1.02 9.70 -13.16
CA ALA A 514 -0.81 8.27 -13.36
C ALA A 514 -0.28 7.99 -14.78
N HIS A 515 1.01 7.68 -14.89
CA HIS A 515 1.69 7.46 -16.17
C HIS A 515 1.83 5.96 -16.49
N PRO A 516 1.07 5.41 -17.47
CA PRO A 516 1.11 3.99 -17.76
C PRO A 516 2.35 3.60 -18.57
N LEU A 517 2.93 2.43 -18.30
CA LEU A 517 4.03 1.86 -19.10
C LEU A 517 3.83 0.34 -19.29
N GLY A 518 3.73 -0.10 -20.54
CA GLY A 518 3.47 -1.50 -20.87
C GLY A 518 2.10 -1.96 -20.37
N ALA A 519 2.11 -2.78 -19.32
CA ALA A 519 0.92 -3.33 -18.64
C ALA A 519 0.70 -2.76 -17.23
N LEU A 520 1.48 -1.75 -16.82
CA LEU A 520 1.42 -1.12 -15.51
C LEU A 520 0.74 0.24 -15.62
N SER A 521 -0.33 0.47 -14.85
CA SER A 521 -1.13 1.71 -14.92
C SER A 521 -0.41 2.96 -14.38
N ALA A 522 0.48 2.79 -13.40
CA ALA A 522 1.14 3.88 -12.68
C ALA A 522 2.64 3.56 -12.49
N PHE A 523 3.45 3.81 -13.52
CA PHE A 523 4.88 3.48 -13.53
C PHE A 523 5.72 4.48 -12.71
N ASN A 524 5.29 5.75 -12.63
CA ASN A 524 5.93 6.78 -11.82
C ASN A 524 6.02 6.39 -10.33
N ASN A 525 4.97 5.78 -9.77
CA ASN A 525 4.95 5.34 -8.37
C ASN A 525 5.81 4.11 -8.07
N ILE A 526 6.19 3.31 -9.07
CA ILE A 526 7.22 2.27 -8.94
C ILE A 526 8.59 2.92 -8.89
N LEU A 527 8.83 3.90 -9.78
CA LEU A 527 10.11 4.58 -9.90
C LEU A 527 10.42 5.44 -8.67
N SER A 528 9.44 6.10 -8.06
CA SER A 528 9.64 6.85 -6.81
C SER A 528 10.06 5.93 -5.64
N ASN A 529 9.49 4.72 -5.57
CA ASN A 529 9.81 3.71 -4.57
C ASN A 529 11.17 3.01 -4.76
N LEU A 530 11.82 3.15 -5.92
CA LEU A 530 13.15 2.58 -6.19
C LEU A 530 14.21 3.08 -5.18
N GLY A 531 14.01 4.27 -4.61
CA GLY A 531 14.89 4.87 -3.60
C GLY A 531 15.09 4.00 -2.35
N TYR A 532 14.02 3.40 -1.82
CA TYR A 532 14.11 2.51 -0.67
C TYR A 532 14.96 1.27 -0.96
N VAL A 533 14.82 0.69 -2.17
CA VAL A 533 15.58 -0.49 -2.61
C VAL A 533 17.06 -0.15 -2.79
N MET A 534 17.37 0.97 -3.46
CA MET A 534 18.74 1.41 -3.70
C MET A 534 19.45 1.84 -2.40
N LEU A 535 18.79 2.60 -1.53
CA LEU A 535 19.39 3.04 -0.28
C LEU A 535 19.44 1.93 0.78
N GLY A 536 18.49 0.99 0.78
CA GLY A 536 18.56 -0.24 1.57
C GLY A 536 19.76 -1.10 1.20
N LEU A 537 19.99 -1.31 -0.11
CA LEU A 537 21.18 -2.02 -0.60
C LEU A 537 22.48 -1.26 -0.25
N LEU A 538 22.51 0.07 -0.38
CA LEU A 538 23.66 0.89 0.04
C LEU A 538 23.94 0.74 1.53
N PHE A 539 22.90 0.71 2.37
CA PHE A 539 23.05 0.49 3.81
C PHE A 539 23.63 -0.90 4.10
N LEU A 540 23.15 -1.96 3.44
CA LEU A 540 23.71 -3.32 3.56
C LEU A 540 25.21 -3.35 3.19
N LEU A 541 25.63 -2.63 2.14
CA LEU A 541 27.04 -2.52 1.76
C LEU A 541 27.89 -1.76 2.79
N ILE A 542 27.35 -0.71 3.41
CA ILE A 542 28.02 0.04 4.49
C ILE A 542 28.16 -0.81 5.76
N VAL A 543 27.12 -1.59 6.11
CA VAL A 543 27.12 -2.55 7.21
C VAL A 543 28.16 -3.65 6.94
N LEU A 544 28.18 -4.24 5.74
CA LEU A 544 29.14 -5.26 5.32
C LEU A 544 30.60 -4.76 5.38
N LYS A 545 30.85 -3.51 4.95
CA LYS A 545 32.16 -2.87 5.11
C LYS A 545 32.58 -2.77 6.58
N ARG A 546 31.68 -2.35 7.48
CA ARG A 546 31.95 -2.26 8.93
C ARG A 546 32.18 -3.63 9.55
N ASP A 547 31.41 -4.63 9.16
CA ASP A 547 31.50 -6.03 9.62
C ASP A 547 32.85 -6.67 9.23
N ILE A 548 33.23 -6.59 7.95
CA ILE A 548 34.53 -7.06 7.45
C ILE A 548 35.69 -6.37 8.18
N VAL A 549 35.61 -5.07 8.45
CA VAL A 549 36.65 -4.33 9.19
C VAL A 549 36.71 -4.76 10.66
N HIS A 550 35.57 -4.97 11.31
CA HIS A 550 35.52 -5.43 12.71
C HIS A 550 36.04 -6.87 12.86
N ASN A 551 35.63 -7.79 11.98
CA ASN A 551 36.12 -9.17 12.01
C ASN A 551 37.63 -9.25 11.73
N ARG A 552 38.16 -8.39 10.84
CA ARG A 552 39.61 -8.21 10.65
C ARG A 552 40.33 -7.58 11.85
N ALA A 553 39.64 -6.94 12.78
CA ALA A 553 40.23 -6.47 14.04
C ALA A 553 40.21 -7.57 15.11
N LEU A 554 39.10 -8.33 15.20
CA LEU A 554 38.98 -9.50 16.06
C LEU A 554 40.02 -10.58 15.73
N VAL A 555 40.22 -10.91 14.44
CA VAL A 555 41.24 -11.89 14.00
C VAL A 555 42.68 -11.42 14.27
N ARG A 556 42.90 -10.11 14.48
CA ARG A 556 44.20 -9.55 14.89
C ARG A 556 44.32 -9.35 16.41
N ASN A 557 43.36 -9.86 17.20
CA ASN A 557 43.28 -9.69 18.66
C ASN A 557 43.42 -8.23 19.13
N ASP A 558 42.86 -7.28 18.37
CA ASP A 558 42.89 -5.86 18.69
C ASP A 558 42.10 -5.59 20.00
N LEU A 559 42.78 -5.12 21.05
CA LEU A 559 42.20 -4.83 22.37
C LEU A 559 40.96 -3.92 22.27
N ASN A 560 40.94 -2.99 21.32
CA ASN A 560 39.80 -2.09 21.10
C ASN A 560 38.56 -2.86 20.60
N ALA A 561 38.75 -3.88 19.75
CA ALA A 561 37.67 -4.77 19.30
C ALA A 561 37.29 -5.83 20.34
N LEU A 562 38.22 -6.20 21.23
CA LEU A 562 37.97 -7.19 22.27
C LEU A 562 37.21 -6.62 23.46
N GLU A 563 37.67 -5.50 24.04
CA GLU A 563 37.27 -5.02 25.38
C GLU A 563 36.63 -3.61 25.39
N CYS A 564 36.89 -2.80 24.37
CA CYS A 564 36.32 -1.45 24.26
C CYS A 564 34.99 -1.42 23.48
N GLY A 565 34.27 -0.30 23.60
CA GLY A 565 33.06 0.01 22.87
C GLY A 565 31.85 -0.88 23.17
N ILE A 566 30.69 -0.50 22.62
CA ILE A 566 29.49 -1.34 22.62
C ILE A 566 29.77 -2.60 21.77
N PRO A 567 29.44 -3.82 22.25
CA PRO A 567 29.55 -5.05 21.46
C PRO A 567 28.89 -4.93 20.08
N LYS A 568 29.68 -5.11 19.01
CA LYS A 568 29.24 -4.85 17.64
C LYS A 568 28.60 -6.08 17.02
N HIS A 569 27.28 -6.01 16.85
CA HIS A 569 26.48 -7.05 16.20
C HIS A 569 25.72 -6.48 14.99
N PHE A 570 26.02 -7.00 13.81
CA PHE A 570 25.51 -6.49 12.54
C PHE A 570 24.21 -7.16 12.07
N GLY A 571 23.83 -8.32 12.63
CA GLY A 571 22.62 -9.07 12.26
C GLY A 571 21.32 -8.26 12.23
N LEU A 572 21.05 -7.45 13.26
CA LEU A 572 19.89 -6.53 13.24
C LEU A 572 20.01 -5.44 12.17
N PHE A 573 21.21 -4.93 11.89
CA PHE A 573 21.40 -3.92 10.83
C PHE A 573 21.21 -4.54 9.43
N TYR A 574 21.65 -5.78 9.21
CA TYR A 574 21.30 -6.52 7.99
C TYR A 574 19.78 -6.74 7.89
N ALA A 575 19.12 -7.12 8.98
CA ALA A 575 17.66 -7.27 8.99
C ALA A 575 16.91 -5.95 8.67
N MET A 576 17.36 -4.82 9.24
CA MET A 576 16.83 -3.48 8.94
C MET A 576 17.03 -3.09 7.46
N GLY A 577 18.22 -3.33 6.90
CA GLY A 577 18.51 -3.04 5.49
C GLY A 577 17.66 -3.87 4.54
N THR A 578 17.50 -5.17 4.80
CA THR A 578 16.59 -6.05 4.05
C THR A 578 15.14 -5.56 4.17
N ALA A 579 14.69 -5.18 5.37
CA ALA A 579 13.33 -4.67 5.57
C ALA A 579 13.08 -3.38 4.76
N LEU A 580 14.05 -2.45 4.68
CA LEU A 580 13.95 -1.24 3.86
C LEU A 580 13.93 -1.53 2.35
N MET A 581 14.62 -2.58 1.88
CA MET A 581 14.49 -3.01 0.48
C MET A 581 13.12 -3.61 0.18
N MET A 582 12.54 -4.33 1.14
CA MET A 582 11.23 -4.98 0.98
C MET A 582 10.07 -3.98 1.08
N GLU A 583 10.20 -2.96 1.93
CA GLU A 583 9.34 -1.78 1.97
C GLU A 583 9.15 -1.20 0.56
N GLY A 584 10.24 -0.85 -0.13
CA GLY A 584 10.19 -0.29 -1.49
C GLY A 584 9.53 -1.21 -2.51
N LEU A 585 9.74 -2.52 -2.41
CA LEU A 585 9.09 -3.50 -3.29
C LEU A 585 7.58 -3.59 -3.03
N LEU A 586 7.17 -3.64 -1.77
CA LEU A 586 5.77 -3.83 -1.38
C LEU A 586 4.96 -2.54 -1.54
N SER A 587 5.55 -1.38 -1.25
CA SER A 587 4.95 -0.06 -1.51
C SER A 587 4.76 0.19 -3.01
N ALA A 588 5.75 -0.14 -3.84
CA ALA A 588 5.59 -0.13 -5.29
C ALA A 588 4.45 -1.06 -5.76
N CYS A 589 4.35 -2.28 -5.22
CA CYS A 589 3.24 -3.17 -5.53
C CYS A 589 1.88 -2.65 -5.07
N TYR A 590 1.79 -1.96 -3.92
CA TYR A 590 0.57 -1.28 -3.48
C TYR A 590 0.17 -0.17 -4.45
N HIS A 591 1.09 0.75 -4.78
CA HIS A 591 0.79 1.90 -5.64
C HIS A 591 0.52 1.55 -7.10
N VAL A 592 0.88 0.36 -7.58
CA VAL A 592 0.45 -0.15 -8.89
C VAL A 592 -1.05 -0.48 -8.95
N CYS A 593 -1.74 -0.71 -7.82
CA CYS A 593 -3.20 -0.61 -7.74
C CYS A 593 -3.62 -0.37 -6.27
N PRO A 594 -3.71 0.91 -5.83
CA PRO A 594 -4.03 1.22 -4.46
C PRO A 594 -5.52 0.98 -4.21
N ASN A 595 -5.81 0.06 -3.28
CA ASN A 595 -7.16 -0.34 -2.86
C ASN A 595 -7.10 -0.80 -1.39
N TYR A 596 -8.23 -0.79 -0.68
CA TYR A 596 -8.30 -1.12 0.75
C TYR A 596 -7.75 -2.53 1.07
N THR A 597 -7.92 -3.48 0.14
CA THR A 597 -7.40 -4.87 0.24
C THR A 597 -5.88 -4.93 0.23
N ASN A 598 -5.23 -3.98 -0.43
CA ASN A 598 -3.80 -4.01 -0.74
C ASN A 598 -2.99 -3.07 0.16
N PHE A 599 -3.64 -2.12 0.82
CA PHE A 599 -3.02 -1.10 1.66
C PHE A 599 -2.15 -1.67 2.79
N GLN A 600 -2.54 -2.83 3.35
CA GLN A 600 -1.79 -3.49 4.40
C GLN A 600 -0.39 -3.95 3.98
N PHE A 601 -0.13 -4.13 2.67
CA PHE A 601 1.19 -4.56 2.17
C PHE A 601 2.25 -3.48 2.41
N ASP A 602 1.88 -2.23 2.17
CA ASP A 602 2.67 -1.02 2.42
C ASP A 602 2.97 -0.88 3.92
N THR A 603 1.93 -0.75 4.76
CA THR A 603 2.11 -0.52 6.21
C THR A 603 2.80 -1.68 6.96
N SER A 604 2.79 -2.89 6.41
CA SER A 604 3.33 -4.07 7.11
C SER A 604 4.83 -3.98 7.39
N PHE A 605 5.63 -3.55 6.41
CA PHE A 605 7.08 -3.44 6.60
C PHE A 605 7.48 -2.16 7.33
N MET A 606 6.68 -1.09 7.28
CA MET A 606 6.78 0.07 8.18
C MET A 606 6.79 -0.37 9.66
N TYR A 607 5.85 -1.24 10.07
CA TYR A 607 5.82 -1.79 11.44
C TYR A 607 7.07 -2.60 11.76
N MET A 608 7.51 -3.45 10.83
CA MET A 608 8.69 -4.32 11.01
C MET A 608 9.96 -3.48 11.16
N ILE A 609 10.11 -2.41 10.38
CA ILE A 609 11.23 -1.47 10.47
C ILE A 609 11.18 -0.71 11.79
N ALA A 610 10.03 -0.16 12.20
CA ALA A 610 9.88 0.54 13.47
C ALA A 610 10.22 -0.38 14.66
N GLY A 611 9.74 -1.63 14.62
CA GLY A 611 10.07 -2.68 15.58
C GLY A 611 11.56 -2.98 15.66
N LEU A 612 12.21 -3.23 14.51
CA LEU A 612 13.66 -3.48 14.43
C LEU A 612 14.47 -2.27 14.89
N CYS A 613 14.03 -1.04 14.64
CA CYS A 613 14.68 0.18 15.14
C CYS A 613 14.59 0.29 16.68
N MET A 614 13.42 0.01 17.28
CA MET A 614 13.26 -0.01 18.74
C MET A 614 14.11 -1.11 19.40
N LEU A 615 14.11 -2.32 18.84
CA LEU A 615 14.97 -3.43 19.29
C LEU A 615 16.45 -3.08 19.16
N LYS A 616 16.85 -2.40 18.08
CA LYS A 616 18.25 -2.00 17.88
C LYS A 616 18.69 -0.89 18.84
N LEU A 617 17.83 0.07 19.16
CA LEU A 617 18.09 1.07 20.21
C LEU A 617 18.28 0.40 21.57
N TYR A 618 17.42 -0.55 21.93
CA TYR A 618 17.50 -1.28 23.20
C TYR A 618 18.77 -2.14 23.29
N GLN A 619 19.11 -2.86 22.22
CA GLN A 619 20.32 -3.69 22.14
C GLN A 619 21.60 -2.90 22.44
N LYS A 620 21.69 -1.61 22.06
CA LYS A 620 22.92 -0.81 22.22
C LYS A 620 23.40 -0.71 23.68
N ARG A 621 22.51 -0.74 24.66
CA ARG A 621 22.86 -0.71 26.10
C ARG A 621 22.58 -2.03 26.82
N HIS A 622 21.89 -2.97 26.15
CA HIS A 622 21.52 -4.27 26.70
C HIS A 622 21.88 -5.42 25.72
N PRO A 623 23.18 -5.69 25.46
CA PRO A 623 23.56 -6.64 24.41
C PRO A 623 23.14 -8.10 24.69
N ASP A 624 23.16 -8.53 25.96
CA ASP A 624 22.86 -9.91 26.36
C ASP A 624 21.41 -10.15 26.83
N ILE A 625 20.66 -9.08 27.17
CA ILE A 625 19.24 -9.13 27.61
C ILE A 625 18.28 -8.79 26.45
N ASN A 626 18.56 -9.28 25.24
CA ASN A 626 17.73 -9.02 24.07
C ASN A 626 16.69 -10.13 23.84
N ALA A 627 15.57 -9.79 23.19
CA ALA A 627 14.56 -10.77 22.80
C ALA A 627 15.10 -11.77 21.76
N SER A 628 14.62 -13.02 21.79
CA SER A 628 14.90 -13.96 20.71
C SER A 628 14.22 -13.51 19.42
N ALA A 629 14.80 -13.86 18.27
CA ALA A 629 14.23 -13.48 16.97
C ALA A 629 12.77 -13.95 16.82
N TYR A 630 12.46 -15.15 17.31
CA TYR A 630 11.12 -15.73 17.26
C TYR A 630 10.12 -14.97 18.14
N THR A 631 10.49 -14.59 19.37
CA THR A 631 9.59 -13.81 20.25
C THR A 631 9.38 -12.38 19.75
N ALA A 632 10.42 -11.74 19.20
CA ALA A 632 10.33 -10.44 18.56
C ALA A 632 9.38 -10.44 17.35
N TYR A 633 9.57 -11.37 16.40
CA TYR A 633 8.71 -11.46 15.22
C TYR A 633 7.30 -11.96 15.53
N ALA A 634 7.09 -12.81 16.55
CA ALA A 634 5.76 -13.18 17.01
C ALA A 634 4.98 -11.98 17.60
N CYS A 635 5.67 -11.08 18.31
CA CYS A 635 5.07 -9.83 18.79
C CYS A 635 4.67 -8.91 17.62
N LEU A 636 5.55 -8.74 16.62
CA LEU A 636 5.25 -7.96 15.42
C LEU A 636 4.11 -8.58 14.58
N ALA A 637 4.05 -9.90 14.46
CA ALA A 637 2.94 -10.61 13.82
C ALA A 637 1.60 -10.37 14.55
N ALA A 638 1.60 -10.27 15.88
CA ALA A 638 0.40 -9.92 16.65
C ALA A 638 -0.03 -8.46 16.41
N VAL A 639 0.92 -7.52 16.28
CA VAL A 639 0.63 -6.12 15.89
C VAL A 639 0.01 -6.06 14.49
N ILE A 640 0.58 -6.78 13.52
CA ILE A 640 0.02 -6.90 12.17
C ILE A 640 -1.39 -7.51 12.22
N PHE A 641 -1.60 -8.58 12.99
CA PHE A 641 -2.93 -9.21 13.14
C PHE A 641 -3.99 -8.24 13.70
N PHE A 642 -3.66 -7.44 14.72
CA PHE A 642 -4.56 -6.38 15.19
C PHE A 642 -4.79 -5.30 14.13
N SER A 643 -3.78 -4.98 13.29
CA SER A 643 -3.95 -4.08 12.13
C SER A 643 -4.99 -4.62 11.14
N VAL A 644 -4.98 -5.93 10.84
CA VAL A 644 -6.00 -6.56 9.98
C VAL A 644 -7.38 -6.47 10.61
N LEU A 645 -7.50 -6.82 11.90
CA LEU A 645 -8.78 -6.76 12.62
C LEU A 645 -9.36 -5.34 12.66
N GLY A 646 -8.54 -4.31 12.85
CA GLY A 646 -9.01 -2.92 12.88
C GLY A 646 -9.43 -2.39 11.51
N VAL A 647 -8.72 -2.76 10.43
CA VAL A 647 -9.13 -2.39 9.06
C VAL A 647 -10.44 -3.09 8.66
N VAL A 648 -10.67 -4.35 9.08
CA VAL A 648 -11.88 -5.12 8.73
C VAL A 648 -13.08 -4.79 9.64
N PHE A 649 -12.87 -4.65 10.95
CA PHE A 649 -13.95 -4.56 11.95
C PHE A 649 -14.02 -3.23 12.69
N GLY A 650 -13.06 -2.31 12.53
CA GLY A 650 -13.00 -1.04 13.27
C GLY A 650 -13.93 0.06 12.73
N LYS A 651 -14.34 0.00 11.46
CA LYS A 651 -15.21 1.00 10.83
C LYS A 651 -16.60 1.04 11.50
N GLY A 652 -16.88 2.11 12.23
CA GLY A 652 -18.16 2.33 12.94
C GLY A 652 -18.38 1.49 14.20
N ASN A 653 -17.44 0.62 14.59
CA ASN A 653 -17.65 -0.37 15.66
C ASN A 653 -17.11 0.10 17.01
N MET A 654 -17.96 0.70 17.84
CA MET A 654 -17.58 1.17 19.19
C MET A 654 -16.96 0.07 20.07
N ALA A 655 -17.43 -1.17 19.98
CA ALA A 655 -16.95 -2.26 20.82
C ALA A 655 -15.49 -2.65 20.47
N PHE A 656 -15.13 -2.64 19.18
CA PHE A 656 -13.75 -2.85 18.77
C PHE A 656 -12.81 -1.79 19.36
N TRP A 657 -13.16 -0.50 19.25
CA TRP A 657 -12.34 0.59 19.77
C TRP A 657 -12.17 0.56 21.29
N ILE A 658 -13.22 0.20 22.03
CA ILE A 658 -13.14 0.02 23.50
C ILE A 658 -12.19 -1.13 23.84
N VAL A 659 -12.37 -2.31 23.22
CA VAL A 659 -11.55 -3.50 23.49
C VAL A 659 -10.09 -3.26 23.11
N PHE A 660 -9.82 -2.65 21.94
CA PHE A 660 -8.46 -2.31 21.53
C PHE A 660 -7.81 -1.31 22.50
N SER A 661 -8.53 -0.27 22.94
CA SER A 661 -7.99 0.74 23.86
C SER A 661 -7.60 0.12 25.21
N VAL A 662 -8.43 -0.79 25.74
CA VAL A 662 -8.11 -1.54 26.97
C VAL A 662 -6.89 -2.43 26.77
N ILE A 663 -6.80 -3.18 25.67
CA ILE A 663 -5.63 -4.01 25.34
C ILE A 663 -4.37 -3.15 25.21
N HIS A 664 -4.44 -2.01 24.53
CA HIS A 664 -3.30 -1.12 24.33
C HIS A 664 -2.80 -0.48 25.63
N ILE A 665 -3.71 0.01 26.50
CA ILE A 665 -3.34 0.57 27.82
C ILE A 665 -2.72 -0.52 28.71
N LEU A 666 -3.29 -1.73 28.75
CA LEU A 666 -2.72 -2.84 29.51
C LEU A 666 -1.36 -3.30 28.96
N ALA A 667 -1.21 -3.39 27.63
CA ALA A 667 0.04 -3.78 26.99
C ALA A 667 1.16 -2.76 27.23
N THR A 668 0.86 -1.45 27.14
CA THR A 668 1.84 -0.39 27.40
C THR A 668 2.24 -0.30 28.87
N LEU A 669 1.30 -0.50 29.80
CA LEU A 669 1.59 -0.65 31.24
C LEU A 669 2.46 -1.89 31.55
N LEU A 670 2.15 -3.04 30.95
CA LEU A 670 2.92 -4.28 31.14
C LEU A 670 4.33 -4.16 30.54
N LEU A 671 4.46 -3.61 29.33
CA LEU A 671 5.76 -3.36 28.70
C LEU A 671 6.58 -2.38 29.52
N SER A 672 5.97 -1.30 30.02
CA SER A 672 6.65 -0.32 30.89
C SER A 672 7.13 -0.94 32.20
N THR A 673 6.31 -1.80 32.81
CA THR A 673 6.68 -2.56 34.01
C THR A 673 7.88 -3.47 33.75
N GLN A 674 7.88 -4.19 32.62
CA GLN A 674 8.99 -5.06 32.23
C GLN A 674 10.27 -4.27 31.92
N LEU A 675 10.18 -3.13 31.23
CA LEU A 675 11.33 -2.27 30.93
C LEU A 675 11.92 -1.63 32.19
N TYR A 676 11.09 -1.08 33.10
CA TYR A 676 11.56 -0.51 34.37
C TYR A 676 12.34 -1.53 35.21
N TYR A 677 11.82 -2.76 35.27
CA TYR A 677 12.46 -3.87 35.98
C TYR A 677 13.37 -4.74 35.08
N MET A 678 13.80 -4.28 33.90
CA MET A 678 14.75 -4.99 33.02
C MET A 678 14.43 -6.49 32.79
N GLY A 679 13.15 -6.84 32.61
CA GLY A 679 12.70 -8.23 32.40
C GLY A 679 12.75 -9.14 33.64
N ARG A 680 12.97 -8.61 34.85
CA ARG A 680 13.10 -9.40 36.11
C ARG A 680 11.85 -10.22 36.49
N TRP A 681 10.70 -10.03 35.83
CA TRP A 681 9.40 -10.62 36.24
C TRP A 681 8.86 -11.61 35.19
N ARG A 682 8.79 -12.92 35.52
CA ARG A 682 8.06 -13.91 34.69
C ARG A 682 6.55 -13.60 34.67
N LEU A 683 5.94 -13.67 33.48
CA LEU A 683 4.53 -13.40 33.21
C LEU A 683 3.58 -14.48 33.78
N ASN A 684 3.43 -14.52 35.10
CA ASN A 684 2.53 -15.42 35.81
C ASN A 684 1.25 -14.69 36.23
N ALA A 685 0.12 -15.39 36.34
CA ALA A 685 -1.19 -14.82 36.73
C ALA A 685 -1.20 -14.03 38.07
N GLY A 686 -0.20 -14.23 38.93
CA GLY A 686 -0.02 -13.48 40.18
C GLY A 686 0.59 -12.08 40.04
N ILE A 687 0.97 -11.61 38.83
CA ILE A 687 1.64 -10.31 38.65
C ILE A 687 0.83 -9.15 39.25
N LEU A 688 -0.49 -9.07 39.00
CA LEU A 688 -1.30 -7.94 39.47
C LEU A 688 -1.30 -7.83 41.00
N ARG A 689 -1.38 -8.97 41.72
CA ARG A 689 -1.23 -9.02 43.18
C ARG A 689 0.16 -8.58 43.64
N ARG A 690 1.24 -8.96 42.93
CA ARG A 690 2.61 -8.56 43.28
C ARG A 690 2.87 -7.08 43.04
N MET A 691 2.36 -6.51 41.93
CA MET A 691 2.42 -5.08 41.67
C MET A 691 1.70 -4.28 42.77
N LEU A 692 0.46 -4.64 43.08
CA LEU A 692 -0.29 -3.99 44.17
C LEU A 692 0.42 -4.10 45.53
N HIS A 693 0.99 -5.27 45.85
CA HIS A 693 1.69 -5.45 47.12
C HIS A 693 2.98 -4.64 47.21
N ILE A 694 3.76 -4.55 46.13
CA ILE A 694 5.02 -3.77 46.09
C ILE A 694 4.76 -2.26 46.05
N ILE A 695 3.73 -1.80 45.33
CA ILE A 695 3.30 -0.39 45.40
C ILE A 695 2.84 -0.05 46.83
N TYR A 696 2.15 -0.97 47.51
CA TYR A 696 1.72 -0.80 48.89
C TYR A 696 2.89 -0.81 49.91
N THR A 697 3.96 -1.60 49.71
CA THR A 697 5.14 -1.55 50.58
C THR A 697 6.03 -0.34 50.28
N ASP A 698 6.47 -0.19 49.05
CA ASP A 698 7.56 0.73 48.71
C ASP A 698 7.07 2.19 48.70
N CYS A 699 5.85 2.41 48.19
CA CYS A 699 5.29 3.75 47.99
C CYS A 699 4.44 4.22 49.19
N ILE A 700 3.65 3.33 49.82
CA ILE A 700 2.74 3.70 50.93
C ILE A 700 3.36 3.44 52.30
N ARG A 701 4.20 2.41 52.47
CA ARG A 701 4.76 2.02 53.78
C ARG A 701 6.22 2.43 54.02
N GLN A 702 7.01 2.63 52.96
CA GLN A 702 8.45 2.94 53.07
C GLN A 702 8.88 4.25 52.38
N CYS A 703 7.93 4.99 51.78
CA CYS A 703 8.14 6.32 51.15
C CYS A 703 9.42 6.44 50.29
N SER A 704 9.82 5.36 49.63
CA SER A 704 11.13 5.24 49.01
C SER A 704 11.07 5.66 47.53
N GLY A 705 11.92 6.61 47.15
CA GLY A 705 11.96 7.13 45.78
C GLY A 705 12.29 6.05 44.73
N PRO A 706 11.85 6.21 43.47
CA PRO A 706 12.00 5.19 42.44
C PRO A 706 13.48 4.89 42.16
N MET A 707 13.84 3.61 42.30
CA MET A 707 15.19 3.06 42.14
C MET A 707 15.95 3.56 40.90
N TYR A 708 15.24 3.78 39.79
CA TYR A 708 15.80 4.34 38.55
C TYR A 708 14.96 5.53 38.06
N ILE A 709 15.17 6.71 38.66
CA ILE A 709 14.42 7.96 38.36
C ILE A 709 14.33 8.22 36.86
N ASP A 710 15.44 8.15 36.13
CA ASP A 710 15.49 8.55 34.71
C ASP A 710 14.64 7.64 33.81
N ARG A 711 14.65 6.33 34.11
CA ARG A 711 13.78 5.34 33.46
C ARG A 711 12.31 5.54 33.83
N MET A 712 12.03 5.89 35.09
CA MET A 712 10.67 6.19 35.53
C MET A 712 10.11 7.41 34.77
N VAL A 713 10.90 8.49 34.61
CA VAL A 713 10.51 9.69 33.85
C VAL A 713 10.21 9.34 32.39
N LEU A 714 11.06 8.55 31.72
CA LEU A 714 10.78 8.07 30.36
C LEU A 714 9.45 7.33 30.28
N LEU A 715 9.25 6.35 31.16
CA LEU A 715 8.11 5.44 31.08
C LEU A 715 6.81 6.15 31.47
N VAL A 716 6.83 7.10 32.39
CA VAL A 716 5.68 7.97 32.69
C VAL A 716 5.31 8.82 31.47
N MET A 717 6.28 9.49 30.82
CA MET A 717 6.00 10.24 29.58
C MET A 717 5.48 9.33 28.46
N GLY A 718 6.07 8.14 28.30
CA GLY A 718 5.63 7.15 27.33
C GLY A 718 4.18 6.69 27.57
N ASN A 719 3.81 6.40 28.82
CA ASN A 719 2.42 6.04 29.15
C ASN A 719 1.47 7.20 28.87
N ILE A 720 1.80 8.44 29.26
CA ILE A 720 0.97 9.62 28.99
C ILE A 720 0.71 9.79 27.48
N VAL A 721 1.74 9.66 26.64
CA VAL A 721 1.60 9.74 25.17
C VAL A 721 0.72 8.61 24.63
N ASN A 722 0.96 7.36 25.04
CA ASN A 722 0.17 6.21 24.58
C ASN A 722 -1.31 6.29 25.04
N TRP A 723 -1.58 6.74 26.27
CA TRP A 723 -2.95 6.91 26.77
C TRP A 723 -3.67 8.06 26.06
N SER A 724 -2.95 9.13 25.71
CA SER A 724 -3.49 10.23 24.89
C SER A 724 -3.86 9.75 23.48
N LEU A 725 -3.00 8.92 22.86
CA LEU A 725 -3.29 8.30 21.55
C LEU A 725 -4.48 7.33 21.63
N ALA A 726 -4.58 6.53 22.70
CA ALA A 726 -5.74 5.65 22.94
C ALA A 726 -7.05 6.44 23.11
N ALA A 727 -7.02 7.55 23.86
CA ALA A 727 -8.18 8.43 24.02
C ALA A 727 -8.59 9.07 22.67
N TYR A 728 -7.62 9.56 21.89
CA TYR A 728 -7.86 10.07 20.53
C TYR A 728 -8.51 9.00 19.63
N GLY A 729 -7.97 7.77 19.61
CA GLY A 729 -8.53 6.65 18.85
C GLY A 729 -9.97 6.32 19.25
N LEU A 730 -10.29 6.36 20.55
CA LEU A 730 -11.66 6.12 21.05
C LEU A 730 -12.64 7.25 20.69
N ILE A 731 -12.18 8.50 20.60
CA ILE A 731 -12.99 9.69 20.29
C ILE A 731 -13.22 9.84 18.79
N GLU A 732 -12.17 9.87 17.98
CA GLU A 732 -12.24 10.12 16.53
C GLU A 732 -12.54 8.84 15.72
N ARG A 733 -12.07 7.69 16.19
CA ARG A 733 -12.25 6.37 15.54
C ARG A 733 -11.88 6.36 14.05
N PRO A 734 -10.63 6.75 13.69
CA PRO A 734 -10.21 6.94 12.30
C PRO A 734 -10.42 5.68 11.44
N ASN A 735 -10.97 5.87 10.23
CA ASN A 735 -11.24 4.78 9.29
C ASN A 735 -9.98 4.02 8.85
N ASP A 736 -8.83 4.69 8.81
CA ASP A 736 -7.53 4.04 8.67
C ASP A 736 -6.94 3.74 10.05
N PHE A 737 -7.22 2.52 10.52
CA PHE A 737 -6.67 1.97 11.73
C PHE A 737 -5.16 1.66 11.63
N ALA A 738 -4.64 1.39 10.43
CA ALA A 738 -3.24 1.00 10.25
C ALA A 738 -2.29 2.21 10.35
N SER A 739 -2.61 3.33 9.70
CA SER A 739 -1.86 4.58 9.92
C SER A 739 -1.93 5.08 11.37
N TYR A 740 -3.05 4.84 12.06
CA TYR A 740 -3.17 5.13 13.50
C TYR A 740 -2.24 4.24 14.35
N LEU A 741 -2.19 2.93 14.09
CA LEU A 741 -1.29 2.00 14.76
C LEU A 741 0.19 2.29 14.42
N LEU A 742 0.47 2.76 13.21
CA LEU A 742 1.80 3.20 12.79
C LEU A 742 2.22 4.48 13.52
N ALA A 743 1.32 5.45 13.68
CA ALA A 743 1.58 6.66 14.46
C ALA A 743 1.96 6.32 15.91
N ILE A 744 1.29 5.33 16.54
CA ILE A 744 1.68 4.79 17.86
C ILE A 744 3.12 4.25 17.82
N ALA A 745 3.47 3.41 16.83
CA ALA A 745 4.81 2.83 16.72
C ALA A 745 5.90 3.90 16.52
N ILE A 746 5.66 4.88 15.65
CA ILE A 746 6.60 5.98 15.36
C ILE A 746 6.74 6.92 16.56
N CYS A 747 5.66 7.28 17.25
CA CYS A 747 5.73 8.13 18.45
C CYS A 747 6.56 7.47 19.56
N ASN A 748 6.39 6.16 19.80
CA ASN A 748 7.19 5.42 20.76
C ASN A 748 8.67 5.34 20.34
N LEU A 749 8.95 5.08 19.06
CA LEU A 749 10.32 5.06 18.52
C LEU A 749 11.02 6.42 18.68
N LEU A 750 10.35 7.52 18.33
CA LEU A 750 10.89 8.88 18.47
C LEU A 750 11.11 9.28 19.93
N LEU A 751 10.16 8.96 20.82
CA LEU A 751 10.29 9.20 22.26
C LEU A 751 11.47 8.43 22.87
N TYR A 752 11.68 7.17 22.46
CA TYR A 752 12.82 6.38 22.93
C TYR A 752 14.15 6.86 22.32
N PHE A 753 14.16 7.26 21.05
CA PHE A 753 15.33 7.83 20.38
C PHE A 753 15.77 9.16 21.01
N ALA A 754 14.82 10.05 21.33
CA ALA A 754 15.09 11.31 22.03
C ALA A 754 15.67 11.05 23.44
N PHE A 755 15.11 10.10 24.18
CA PHE A 755 15.66 9.68 25.48
C PHE A 755 17.09 9.13 25.36
N TYR A 756 17.37 8.32 24.34
CA TYR A 756 18.72 7.79 24.10
C TYR A 756 19.74 8.93 23.94
N ILE A 757 19.40 9.95 23.16
CA ILE A 757 20.25 11.15 22.99
C ILE A 757 20.41 11.93 24.31
N ILE A 758 19.32 12.16 25.04
CA ILE A 758 19.34 12.88 26.32
C ILE A 758 20.22 12.16 27.35
N MET A 759 20.07 10.83 27.49
CA MET A 759 20.87 10.05 28.42
C MET A 759 22.33 9.95 28.00
N LYS A 760 22.63 9.83 26.69
CA LYS A 760 24.00 9.87 26.16
C LYS A 760 24.71 11.20 26.48
N LEU A 761 24.01 12.33 26.33
CA LEU A 761 24.55 13.65 26.70
C LEU A 761 24.73 13.77 28.22
N ARG A 762 23.81 13.21 29.02
CA ARG A 762 23.86 13.26 30.49
C ARG A 762 24.89 12.29 31.11
N SER A 763 25.27 11.21 30.43
CA SER A 763 26.40 10.34 30.82
C SER A 763 27.77 10.95 30.48
N GLY A 764 27.82 12.12 29.85
CA GLY A 764 29.05 12.81 29.46
C GLY A 764 29.67 12.34 28.14
N GLU A 765 28.97 11.47 27.40
CA GLU A 765 29.39 10.97 26.10
C GLU A 765 29.22 12.04 25.01
N ARG A 766 29.92 11.91 23.87
CA ARG A 766 30.06 12.99 22.88
C ARG A 766 29.62 12.56 21.49
N ILE A 767 28.49 13.11 21.03
CA ILE A 767 28.03 12.94 19.65
C ILE A 767 29.10 13.51 18.71
N LYS A 768 29.75 12.63 17.93
CA LYS A 768 30.74 13.03 16.91
C LYS A 768 30.10 13.90 15.83
N CYS A 769 30.91 14.77 15.21
CA CYS A 769 30.45 15.70 14.16
C CYS A 769 29.71 15.00 13.01
N LEU A 770 30.18 13.82 12.56
CA LEU A 770 29.50 13.05 11.52
C LEU A 770 28.07 12.63 11.92
N PRO A 771 27.84 11.88 13.02
CA PRO A 771 26.49 11.64 13.54
C PRO A 771 25.65 12.91 13.74
N LEU A 772 26.23 14.00 14.24
CA LEU A 772 25.50 15.26 14.46
C LEU A 772 24.99 15.87 13.14
N VAL A 773 25.84 15.93 12.11
CA VAL A 773 25.46 16.39 10.76
C VAL A 773 24.41 15.45 10.16
N CYS A 774 24.54 14.13 10.34
CA CYS A 774 23.53 13.17 9.88
C CYS A 774 22.19 13.32 10.60
N ILE A 775 22.16 13.63 11.91
CA ILE A 775 20.93 13.93 12.66
C ILE A 775 20.25 15.18 12.11
N LEU A 776 20.99 16.28 11.95
CA LEU A 776 20.43 17.55 11.45
C LEU A 776 19.92 17.43 10.01
N PHE A 777 20.68 16.78 9.12
CA PHE A 777 20.25 16.49 7.75
C PHE A 777 18.98 15.64 7.73
N THR A 778 18.96 14.51 8.45
CA THR A 778 17.82 13.60 8.52
C THR A 778 16.56 14.29 9.06
N ALA A 779 16.69 15.16 10.08
CA ALA A 779 15.57 15.91 10.63
C ALA A 779 14.98 16.91 9.62
N VAL A 780 15.82 17.61 8.85
CA VAL A 780 15.37 18.53 7.79
C VAL A 780 14.67 17.77 6.66
N VAL A 781 15.23 16.66 6.19
CA VAL A 781 14.60 15.85 5.13
C VAL A 781 13.27 15.25 5.60
N TRP A 782 13.17 14.79 6.86
CA TRP A 782 11.89 14.36 7.45
C TRP A 782 10.84 15.48 7.48
N GLY A 783 11.24 16.71 7.80
CA GLY A 783 10.33 17.87 7.79
C GLY A 783 9.70 18.10 6.41
N PHE A 784 10.51 18.04 5.34
CA PHE A 784 10.00 18.12 3.98
C PHE A 784 9.17 16.89 3.58
N ALA A 785 9.59 15.67 3.94
CA ALA A 785 8.82 14.46 3.66
C ALA A 785 7.41 14.52 4.27
N LEU A 786 7.28 14.94 5.53
CA LEU A 786 6.00 15.09 6.21
C LEU A 786 5.10 16.16 5.58
N TYR A 787 5.67 17.27 5.07
CA TYR A 787 4.90 18.27 4.34
C TYR A 787 4.20 17.70 3.09
N PHE A 788 4.90 16.84 2.34
CA PHE A 788 4.35 16.18 1.15
C PHE A 788 3.36 15.06 1.50
N PHE A 789 3.64 14.27 2.54
CA PHE A 789 2.74 13.23 3.05
C PHE A 789 1.32 13.74 3.35
N PHE A 790 1.20 14.94 3.93
CA PHE A 790 -0.11 15.53 4.27
C PHE A 790 -0.85 16.21 3.09
N GLN A 791 -0.36 16.13 1.85
CA GLN A 791 -1.04 16.73 0.68
C GLN A 791 -2.28 15.96 0.20
N GLY A 792 -2.35 14.65 0.46
CA GLY A 792 -3.57 13.84 0.31
C GLY A 792 -4.17 13.76 -1.10
N LEU A 793 -3.42 13.26 -2.08
CA LEU A 793 -3.86 13.23 -3.50
C LEU A 793 -4.93 12.19 -3.84
N SER A 794 -5.03 11.09 -3.10
CA SER A 794 -6.11 10.10 -3.24
C SER A 794 -6.43 9.44 -1.89
N THR A 795 -7.62 8.82 -1.78
CA THR A 795 -8.01 8.11 -0.55
C THR A 795 -8.99 6.97 -0.82
N TRP A 796 -8.63 5.76 -0.38
CA TRP A 796 -9.47 4.56 -0.43
C TRP A 796 -10.59 4.55 0.64
N GLN A 797 -10.63 5.54 1.54
CA GLN A 797 -11.65 5.64 2.59
C GLN A 797 -13.03 6.12 2.07
N LYS A 798 -13.02 6.87 0.96
CA LYS A 798 -14.18 7.41 0.24
C LYS A 798 -14.52 6.55 -0.97
N THR A 799 -15.56 6.92 -1.74
CA THR A 799 -15.78 6.31 -3.06
C THR A 799 -14.72 6.75 -4.09
N PRO A 800 -14.50 5.98 -5.18
CA PRO A 800 -13.57 6.36 -6.25
C PRO A 800 -13.87 7.73 -6.85
N ALA A 801 -15.16 8.05 -7.05
CA ALA A 801 -15.63 9.33 -7.56
C ALA A 801 -15.20 10.51 -6.67
N GLU A 802 -15.38 10.41 -5.35
CA GLU A 802 -14.96 11.45 -4.39
C GLU A 802 -13.44 11.54 -4.25
N SER A 803 -12.73 10.40 -4.32
CA SER A 803 -11.25 10.41 -4.29
C SER A 803 -10.69 11.23 -5.45
N ARG A 804 -11.32 11.18 -6.63
CA ARG A 804 -10.86 11.93 -7.82
C ARG A 804 -10.99 13.44 -7.67
N GLU A 805 -11.77 13.97 -6.71
CA GLU A 805 -11.79 15.42 -6.43
C GLU A 805 -10.43 15.95 -5.99
N HIS A 806 -9.62 15.11 -5.32
CA HIS A 806 -8.29 15.45 -4.82
C HIS A 806 -7.18 15.39 -5.87
N ASN A 807 -7.42 14.77 -7.03
CA ASN A 807 -6.44 14.62 -8.10
C ASN A 807 -5.85 15.98 -8.54
N ARG A 808 -4.53 15.99 -8.79
CA ARG A 808 -3.74 17.15 -9.25
C ARG A 808 -2.81 16.73 -10.38
N ASP A 809 -2.54 17.61 -11.33
CA ASP A 809 -1.51 17.40 -12.35
C ASP A 809 -0.10 17.29 -11.71
N CYS A 810 0.83 16.61 -12.40
CA CYS A 810 2.19 16.40 -11.90
C CYS A 810 2.95 17.70 -11.63
N ILE A 811 3.80 17.71 -10.61
CA ILE A 811 4.55 18.90 -10.17
C ILE A 811 6.01 18.84 -10.61
N LEU A 812 6.69 17.71 -10.38
CA LEU A 812 8.11 17.56 -10.63
C LEU A 812 8.37 16.86 -11.97
N LEU A 813 9.09 17.55 -12.86
CA LEU A 813 9.41 17.10 -14.24
C LEU A 813 8.18 16.71 -15.10
N PHE A 814 6.99 17.17 -14.75
CA PHE A 814 5.70 16.71 -15.30
C PHE A 814 5.47 15.18 -15.19
N PHE A 815 6.19 14.52 -14.27
CA PHE A 815 6.23 13.06 -14.15
C PHE A 815 5.93 12.53 -12.73
N PHE A 816 6.25 13.31 -11.70
CA PHE A 816 6.03 12.95 -10.30
C PHE A 816 5.09 13.95 -9.61
N ASP A 817 4.25 13.47 -8.70
CA ASP A 817 3.34 14.29 -7.87
C ASP A 817 3.83 14.43 -6.41
N ASP A 818 3.03 15.08 -5.55
CA ASP A 818 3.34 15.26 -4.13
C ASP A 818 3.70 13.93 -3.42
N HIS A 819 3.04 12.82 -3.79
CA HIS A 819 3.21 11.52 -3.13
C HIS A 819 4.48 10.80 -3.60
N ASP A 820 4.84 10.95 -4.87
CA ASP A 820 6.14 10.48 -5.38
C ASP A 820 7.32 11.27 -4.77
N ILE A 821 7.13 12.57 -4.53
CA ILE A 821 8.13 13.41 -3.84
C ILE A 821 8.27 12.99 -2.37
N TRP A 822 7.17 12.60 -1.70
CA TRP A 822 7.23 12.00 -0.36
C TRP A 822 8.13 10.76 -0.36
N HIS A 823 7.91 9.79 -1.25
CA HIS A 823 8.72 8.56 -1.36
C HIS A 823 10.22 8.81 -1.58
N PHE A 824 10.58 9.82 -2.38
CA PHE A 824 11.98 10.23 -2.54
C PHE A 824 12.59 10.77 -1.23
N LEU A 825 11.85 11.60 -0.49
CA LEU A 825 12.36 12.23 0.73
C LEU A 825 12.36 11.26 1.92
N SER A 826 11.32 10.44 2.08
CA SER A 826 11.21 9.43 3.14
C SER A 826 12.28 8.36 3.02
N SER A 827 12.58 7.86 1.81
CA SER A 827 13.64 6.86 1.60
C SER A 827 15.03 7.41 1.96
N ILE A 828 15.33 8.67 1.62
CA ILE A 828 16.55 9.38 2.04
C ILE A 828 16.58 9.58 3.57
N ALA A 829 15.45 9.97 4.19
CA ALA A 829 15.36 10.21 5.63
C ALA A 829 15.47 8.90 6.44
N MET A 830 14.91 7.80 5.96
CA MET A 830 15.04 6.46 6.54
C MET A 830 16.48 5.94 6.49
N PHE A 831 17.14 6.08 5.33
CA PHE A 831 18.56 5.78 5.18
C PHE A 831 19.42 6.62 6.13
N GLY A 832 19.15 7.92 6.23
CA GLY A 832 19.79 8.81 7.19
C GLY A 832 19.58 8.38 8.65
N SER A 833 18.35 8.00 9.00
CA SER A 833 17.99 7.48 10.33
C SER A 833 18.75 6.19 10.66
N PHE A 834 18.89 5.29 9.70
CA PHE A 834 19.68 4.05 9.85
C PHE A 834 21.18 4.33 10.00
N LEU A 835 21.74 5.28 9.23
CA LEU A 835 23.13 5.73 9.39
C LEU A 835 23.38 6.36 10.76
N VAL A 836 22.44 7.17 11.27
CA VAL A 836 22.50 7.71 12.63
C VAL A 836 22.50 6.59 13.66
N LEU A 837 21.60 5.61 13.57
CA LEU A 837 21.60 4.45 14.47
C LEU A 837 22.92 3.64 14.39
N LEU A 838 23.54 3.55 13.20
CA LEU A 838 24.80 2.84 12.95
C LEU A 838 26.06 3.57 13.43
N THR A 839 26.02 4.90 13.57
CA THR A 839 27.22 5.75 13.82
C THR A 839 27.18 6.53 15.15
N MET A 840 26.01 6.68 15.77
CA MET A 840 25.78 7.50 16.97
C MET A 840 26.71 7.18 18.17
N ASP A 841 27.19 5.94 18.28
CA ASP A 841 28.05 5.49 19.38
C ASP A 841 29.49 5.17 18.94
N ASP A 842 29.89 5.61 17.74
CA ASP A 842 31.28 5.51 17.25
C ASP A 842 32.26 6.26 18.18
N ASP A 843 31.80 7.13 19.09
CA ASP A 843 32.60 7.80 20.13
C ASP A 843 33.10 6.85 21.23
N LEU A 844 32.40 5.75 21.47
CA LEU A 844 32.74 4.76 22.50
C LEU A 844 33.76 3.71 22.05
N ASP A 845 34.13 3.67 20.76
CA ASP A 845 35.00 2.62 20.17
C ASP A 845 36.37 2.43 20.86
N THR A 846 36.85 3.44 21.59
CA THR A 846 38.12 3.41 22.35
C THR A 846 37.91 3.54 23.88
N VAL A 847 36.68 3.38 24.35
CA VAL A 847 36.32 3.44 25.78
C VAL A 847 36.07 2.02 26.30
N GLN A 848 36.73 1.64 27.40
CA GLN A 848 36.53 0.33 28.02
C GLN A 848 35.10 0.17 28.56
N ARG A 849 34.53 -1.05 28.48
CA ARG A 849 33.11 -1.32 28.79
C ARG A 849 32.71 -1.13 30.26
N ASP A 850 33.68 -1.08 31.18
CA ASP A 850 33.50 -0.74 32.59
C ASP A 850 33.11 0.73 32.80
N LYS A 851 33.43 1.61 31.85
CA LYS A 851 33.16 3.06 31.89
C LYS A 851 31.95 3.50 31.05
N ILE A 852 31.28 2.56 30.37
CA ILE A 852 30.09 2.84 29.56
C ILE A 852 28.84 2.50 30.37
N TYR A 853 28.06 3.51 30.77
CA TYR A 853 26.84 3.31 31.53
C TYR A 853 25.68 2.72 30.70
N VAL A 854 24.86 1.90 31.38
CA VAL A 854 23.60 1.33 30.88
C VAL A 854 22.43 2.15 31.41
N PHE A 855 21.56 2.60 30.50
CA PHE A 855 20.35 3.39 30.79
C PHE A 855 19.15 2.84 30.01
#